data_AF-R6X5E3-F1
#
_entry.id   AF-R6X5E3-F1
#
_cell.length_a   1.000
_cell.length_b   1.000
_cell.length_c   1.000
_cell.angle_alpha   90.00
_cell.angle_beta   90.00
_cell.angle_gamma   90.00
#
_symmetry.space_group_name_H-M   'P 1'
#
loop_
_entity.id
_entity.type
_entity.pdbx_description
1 polymer ?
#
loop_
_entity_poly.entity_id
_entity_poly.type
_entity_poly.pdbx_seq_one_letter_code
_entity_poly.pdbx_strand_id
1 'polypeptide(L)'
;MNPLLYSLPLQAAPEVIDRIPSGYSNFVIPFVVGISFMLIWLTVGLIRLLAKIPADDRRRFWKSLITPKIALKNIKDLFCDCLFHTKIWKRKPLLGYMHSSIAFGWFMLIVLGHIEVALFVPKHLAWTDGGLFYPIFYRFFVWINPGHVTLRGWFFFFLMDFFLLYVLTGVGMAIFKRFRSIVLGMRHTTKPSLADRVALYSLWMIFPLRLLAESFTADLSGGSFLTVPVNHLWHWIFGDKLFFMPVWWAYSICLGLFFAAMPFSRYMHILTEVLWILLRNAGIQPRHPRKGVAEAEIYACSSCGLCLDACPMNVQKKNLKYSSVYFIRFLRRHNEKKINAIADKCLMCDKCHALCPVGVDAPALRRAQRATVNNSLGYDYSYLKSCPAGSVASTSSATTSPRTVNSLPEPVVRQSSPTIEGPTNAETTPKVMYFAGCMTHLTPRIIKSVEKVFKSAGVNYTFADRDGGICCGRPLMLAGKTNAAYETISANRKMILGSGCRTLVLSCPICYKIFKDEYALDGIEVLHYTQFIKHLVDEGKLKLTAGDERIVYHDPCELGRGCGVYKEPRVVLGQIGNLVKAAKEGDESICCGGSLGSLTLDSRDRAKITESSVGNLLVNNPQTIVTACPLCLKTFSESVPETVKVQDFAETVSRHL
;
A
#
# COMPACT_ATOMS: atom_id res chain seq x y z
N MET A 1 -29.73 -40.58 -49.91
CA MET A 1 -30.68 -39.99 -48.96
C MET A 1 -30.98 -41.02 -47.89
N ASN A 2 -30.42 -40.87 -46.69
CA ASN A 2 -30.91 -41.55 -45.49
C ASN A 2 -30.46 -40.74 -44.25
N PRO A 3 -31.34 -39.93 -43.64
CA PRO A 3 -30.99 -39.07 -42.51
C PRO A 3 -31.39 -39.75 -41.21
N LEU A 4 -30.56 -40.65 -40.70
CA LEU A 4 -30.75 -41.28 -39.39
C LEU A 4 -29.39 -41.60 -38.78
N LEU A 5 -28.70 -40.58 -38.29
CA LEU A 5 -27.55 -40.68 -37.38
C LEU A 5 -27.21 -39.24 -36.97
N TYR A 6 -27.81 -38.73 -35.89
CA TYR A 6 -27.29 -37.71 -34.96
C TYR A 6 -28.45 -37.25 -34.06
N SER A 7 -28.96 -38.17 -33.25
CA SER A 7 -29.68 -37.83 -32.02
C SER A 7 -29.11 -38.70 -30.91
N LEU A 8 -27.90 -38.33 -30.45
CA LEU A 8 -27.40 -38.76 -29.14
C LEU A 8 -28.40 -38.21 -28.12
N PRO A 9 -29.13 -39.04 -27.36
CA PRO A 9 -29.94 -38.53 -26.27
C PRO A 9 -28.98 -37.88 -25.29
N LEU A 10 -29.24 -36.61 -24.95
CA LEU A 10 -28.72 -35.97 -23.75
C LEU A 10 -28.98 -36.95 -22.59
N GLN A 11 -27.96 -37.71 -22.20
CA GLN A 11 -28.02 -38.62 -21.07
C GLN A 11 -28.48 -37.81 -19.85
N ALA A 12 -29.60 -38.25 -19.28
CA ALA A 12 -30.22 -37.64 -18.12
C ALA A 12 -29.16 -37.41 -17.04
N ALA A 13 -29.21 -36.23 -16.42
CA ALA A 13 -28.45 -35.93 -15.20
C ALA A 13 -28.73 -37.03 -14.14
N PRO A 14 -27.83 -37.24 -13.15
CA PRO A 14 -28.14 -38.14 -12.04
C PRO A 14 -29.51 -37.76 -11.47
N GLU A 15 -30.37 -38.73 -11.15
CA GLU A 15 -31.54 -38.43 -10.33
C GLU A 15 -31.04 -38.00 -8.94
N VAL A 16 -30.91 -36.70 -8.77
CA VAL A 16 -30.55 -36.04 -7.52
C VAL A 16 -31.83 -35.89 -6.71
N ILE A 17 -31.93 -36.63 -5.60
CA ILE A 17 -33.11 -36.61 -4.74
C ILE A 17 -32.79 -35.74 -3.52
N ASP A 18 -33.65 -34.76 -3.23
CA ASP A 18 -33.57 -34.00 -1.98
C ASP A 18 -33.81 -34.95 -0.80
N ARG A 19 -32.80 -35.14 0.04
CA ARG A 19 -32.91 -35.89 1.30
C ARG A 19 -33.91 -35.25 2.25
N ILE A 20 -34.03 -33.93 2.21
CA ILE A 20 -34.98 -33.15 3.01
C ILE A 20 -35.78 -32.28 2.03
N PRO A 21 -37.09 -32.58 1.82
CA PRO A 21 -37.92 -31.85 0.86
C PRO A 21 -38.02 -30.34 1.13
N SER A 22 -37.89 -29.92 2.39
CA SER A 22 -37.91 -28.50 2.77
C SER A 22 -36.62 -27.75 2.46
N GLY A 23 -35.53 -28.43 2.06
CA GLY A 23 -34.23 -27.79 1.82
C GLY A 23 -33.60 -27.14 3.06
N TYR A 24 -34.13 -27.40 4.26
CA TYR A 24 -33.78 -26.69 5.50
C TYR A 24 -33.52 -27.63 6.67
N SER A 25 -32.55 -27.27 7.52
CA SER A 25 -32.31 -27.93 8.80
C SER A 25 -31.74 -26.95 9.83
N ASN A 26 -32.06 -27.18 11.11
CA ASN A 26 -31.70 -26.28 12.22
C ASN A 26 -30.19 -26.09 12.40
N PHE A 27 -29.36 -27.04 11.97
CA PHE A 27 -27.91 -26.91 12.09
C PHE A 27 -27.34 -25.74 11.28
N VAL A 28 -28.07 -25.23 10.29
CA VAL A 28 -27.64 -24.12 9.42
C VAL A 28 -27.80 -22.75 10.13
N ILE A 29 -28.60 -22.67 11.20
CA ILE A 29 -28.92 -21.42 11.92
C ILE A 29 -27.65 -20.62 12.31
N PRO A 30 -26.60 -21.21 12.91
CA PRO A 30 -25.38 -20.46 13.26
C PRO A 30 -24.74 -19.75 12.07
N PHE A 31 -24.66 -20.42 10.91
CA PHE A 31 -24.17 -19.82 9.67
C PHE A 31 -25.06 -18.65 9.22
N VAL A 32 -26.39 -18.85 9.16
CA VAL A 32 -27.33 -17.81 8.69
C VAL A 32 -27.27 -16.56 9.58
N VAL A 33 -27.23 -16.74 10.90
CA VAL A 33 -27.11 -15.62 11.85
C VAL A 33 -25.79 -14.88 11.62
N GLY A 34 -24.68 -15.61 11.50
CA GLY A 34 -23.35 -15.03 11.27
C GLY A 34 -23.24 -14.24 9.96
N ILE A 35 -23.69 -14.83 8.84
CA ILE A 35 -23.64 -14.16 7.53
C ILE A 35 -24.60 -12.98 7.45
N SER A 36 -25.80 -13.08 8.03
CA SER A 36 -26.78 -11.98 8.06
C SER A 36 -26.25 -10.79 8.86
N PHE A 37 -25.67 -11.04 10.04
CA PHE A 37 -25.01 -10.00 10.84
C PHE A 37 -23.90 -9.30 10.04
N MET A 38 -23.05 -10.07 9.35
CA MET A 38 -21.97 -9.52 8.54
C MET A 38 -22.53 -8.68 7.37
N LEU A 39 -23.53 -9.16 6.63
CA LEU A 39 -24.12 -8.43 5.50
C LEU A 39 -24.79 -7.12 5.95
N ILE A 40 -25.50 -7.13 7.08
CA ILE A 40 -26.08 -5.91 7.68
C ILE A 40 -24.97 -4.94 8.05
N TRP A 41 -23.92 -5.42 8.72
CA TRP A 41 -22.77 -4.60 9.12
C TRP A 41 -22.10 -3.93 7.91
N LEU A 42 -21.85 -4.68 6.85
CA LEU A 42 -21.23 -4.18 5.62
C LEU A 42 -22.11 -3.17 4.91
N THR A 43 -23.41 -3.45 4.80
CA THR A 43 -24.36 -2.56 4.13
C THR A 43 -24.44 -1.22 4.86
N VAL A 44 -24.60 -1.25 6.18
CA VAL A 44 -24.60 -0.04 7.02
C VAL A 44 -23.25 0.69 6.94
N GLY A 45 -22.14 -0.05 6.98
CA GLY A 45 -20.79 0.50 6.87
C GLY A 45 -20.55 1.21 5.53
N LEU A 46 -20.95 0.58 4.42
CA LEU A 46 -20.83 1.11 3.07
C LEU A 46 -21.69 2.37 2.89
N ILE A 47 -22.94 2.36 3.35
CA ILE A 47 -23.83 3.53 3.30
C ILE A 47 -23.20 4.69 4.08
N ARG A 48 -22.73 4.44 5.32
CA ARG A 48 -22.07 5.46 6.15
C ARG A 48 -20.80 6.00 5.49
N LEU A 49 -20.00 5.14 4.86
CA LEU A 49 -18.79 5.54 4.16
C LEU A 49 -19.10 6.43 2.96
N LEU A 50 -20.01 5.99 2.08
CA LEU A 50 -20.40 6.74 0.89
C LEU A 50 -21.04 8.09 1.24
N ALA A 51 -21.81 8.14 2.33
CA ALA A 51 -22.37 9.39 2.85
C ALA A 51 -21.29 10.39 3.31
N LYS A 52 -20.18 9.92 3.89
CA LYS A 52 -19.05 10.76 4.34
C LYS A 52 -18.12 11.20 3.20
N ILE A 53 -18.23 10.62 2.01
CA ILE A 53 -17.41 11.02 0.84
C ILE A 53 -18.04 12.27 0.20
N PRO A 54 -17.23 13.33 -0.06
CA PRO A 54 -17.69 14.54 -0.75
C PRO A 54 -18.37 14.25 -2.08
N ALA A 55 -19.30 15.12 -2.51
CA ALA A 55 -20.09 14.90 -3.72
C ALA A 55 -19.23 14.72 -4.99
N ASP A 56 -18.16 15.52 -5.13
CA ASP A 56 -17.24 15.44 -6.25
C ASP A 56 -16.50 14.10 -6.31
N ASP A 57 -16.01 13.64 -5.17
CA ASP A 57 -15.29 12.36 -5.05
C ASP A 57 -16.25 11.19 -5.29
N ARG A 58 -17.51 11.29 -4.85
CA ARG A 58 -18.56 10.30 -5.14
C ARG A 58 -18.86 10.23 -6.63
N ARG A 59 -18.94 11.38 -7.32
CA ARG A 59 -19.14 11.42 -8.78
C ARG A 59 -17.95 10.81 -9.53
N ARG A 60 -16.72 11.08 -9.08
CA ARG A 60 -15.51 10.45 -9.64
C ARG A 60 -15.51 8.93 -9.44
N PHE A 61 -15.91 8.46 -8.26
CA PHE A 61 -16.05 7.03 -7.98
C PHE A 61 -17.02 6.35 -8.95
N TRP A 62 -18.25 6.85 -9.09
CA TRP A 62 -19.23 6.25 -10.02
C TRP A 62 -18.77 6.30 -11.49
N LYS A 63 -18.16 7.41 -11.93
CA LYS A 63 -17.55 7.49 -13.27
C LYS A 63 -16.45 6.45 -13.47
N SER A 64 -15.64 6.18 -12.44
CA SER A 64 -14.55 5.20 -12.52
C SER A 64 -15.03 3.77 -12.75
N LEU A 65 -16.22 3.43 -12.26
CA LEU A 65 -16.82 2.10 -12.45
C LEU A 65 -17.35 1.89 -13.87
N ILE A 66 -17.80 2.96 -14.52
CA ILE A 66 -18.40 2.91 -15.87
C ILE A 66 -17.34 3.08 -16.95
N THR A 67 -16.26 3.82 -16.67
CA THR A 67 -15.19 4.08 -17.65
C THR A 67 -14.46 2.77 -18.00
N PRO A 68 -14.52 2.28 -19.25
CA PRO A 68 -14.05 0.93 -19.60
C PRO A 68 -12.60 0.65 -19.24
N LYS A 69 -11.70 1.63 -19.47
CA LYS A 69 -10.28 1.52 -19.14
C LYS A 69 -10.03 1.31 -17.63
N ILE A 70 -10.79 2.00 -16.78
CA ILE A 70 -10.65 1.91 -15.33
C ILE A 70 -11.38 0.68 -14.81
N ALA A 71 -12.55 0.34 -15.36
CA ALA A 71 -13.30 -0.85 -15.02
C ALA A 71 -12.49 -2.14 -15.29
N LEU A 72 -11.84 -2.25 -16.46
CA LEU A 72 -10.97 -3.39 -16.78
C LEU A 72 -9.76 -3.46 -15.83
N LYS A 73 -9.18 -2.30 -15.49
CA LYS A 73 -8.11 -2.23 -14.48
C LYS A 73 -8.61 -2.70 -13.11
N ASN A 74 -9.82 -2.29 -12.69
CA ASN A 74 -10.42 -2.70 -11.42
C ASN A 74 -10.63 -4.22 -11.37
N ILE A 75 -11.16 -4.82 -12.43
CA ILE A 75 -11.34 -6.27 -12.53
C ILE A 75 -9.97 -6.96 -12.44
N LYS A 76 -9.00 -6.52 -13.23
CA LYS A 76 -7.64 -7.10 -13.21
C LYS A 76 -7.02 -7.01 -11.82
N ASP A 77 -7.06 -5.85 -11.18
CA ASP A 77 -6.49 -5.64 -9.85
C ASP A 77 -7.24 -6.47 -8.80
N LEU A 78 -8.56 -6.61 -8.88
CA LEU A 78 -9.34 -7.45 -7.97
C LEU A 78 -8.91 -8.93 -8.04
N PHE A 79 -8.79 -9.50 -9.25
CA PHE A 79 -8.32 -10.87 -9.42
C PHE A 79 -6.85 -11.03 -9.03
N CYS A 80 -5.97 -10.13 -9.47
CA CYS A 80 -4.54 -10.24 -9.23
C CYS A 80 -4.14 -9.95 -7.78
N ASP A 81 -4.78 -8.99 -7.10
CA ASP A 81 -4.43 -8.56 -5.74
C ASP A 81 -5.22 -9.33 -4.67
N CYS A 82 -6.54 -9.53 -4.82
CA CYS A 82 -7.36 -10.18 -3.80
C CYS A 82 -7.37 -11.71 -3.91
N LEU A 83 -7.40 -12.26 -5.13
CA LEU A 83 -7.56 -13.70 -5.33
C LEU A 83 -6.21 -14.42 -5.43
N PHE A 84 -5.35 -13.97 -6.33
CA PHE A 84 -4.04 -14.59 -6.57
C PHE A 84 -2.90 -13.99 -5.73
N HIS A 85 -3.11 -12.83 -5.10
CA HIS A 85 -2.10 -12.12 -4.32
C HIS A 85 -0.74 -11.99 -5.04
N THR A 86 -0.77 -11.66 -6.34
CA THR A 86 0.41 -11.61 -7.22
C THR A 86 1.54 -10.71 -6.68
N LYS A 87 1.19 -9.62 -5.99
CA LYS A 87 2.16 -8.73 -5.34
C LYS A 87 2.93 -9.40 -4.19
N ILE A 88 2.28 -10.29 -3.45
CA ILE A 88 2.93 -11.09 -2.40
C ILE A 88 3.84 -12.13 -3.05
N TRP A 89 3.36 -12.80 -4.11
CA TRP A 89 4.14 -13.77 -4.88
C TRP A 89 5.47 -13.20 -5.39
N LYS A 90 5.46 -12.00 -5.98
CA LYS A 90 6.66 -11.32 -6.50
C LYS A 90 7.74 -11.08 -5.44
N ARG A 91 7.38 -11.00 -4.16
CA ARG A 91 8.32 -10.70 -3.07
C ARG A 91 8.68 -11.94 -2.25
N LYS A 92 7.68 -12.78 -1.95
CA LYS A 92 7.78 -13.96 -1.08
C LYS A 92 6.89 -15.07 -1.65
N PRO A 93 7.39 -15.93 -2.55
CA PRO A 93 6.56 -16.90 -3.28
C PRO A 93 5.84 -17.88 -2.36
N LEU A 94 6.53 -18.43 -1.35
CA LEU A 94 5.93 -19.37 -0.39
C LEU A 94 4.80 -18.73 0.44
N LEU A 95 4.97 -17.47 0.83
CA LEU A 95 3.94 -16.70 1.52
C LEU A 95 2.76 -16.36 0.60
N GLY A 96 3.06 -16.09 -0.68
CA GLY A 96 2.08 -15.88 -1.74
C GLY A 96 1.20 -17.12 -1.94
N TYR A 97 1.81 -18.28 -2.14
CA TYR A 97 1.12 -19.57 -2.29
C TYR A 97 0.17 -19.86 -1.11
N MET A 98 0.63 -19.65 0.12
CA MET A 98 -0.19 -19.86 1.31
C MET A 98 -1.47 -19.01 1.30
N HIS A 99 -1.40 -17.74 0.89
CA HIS A 99 -2.60 -16.89 0.84
C HIS A 99 -3.46 -17.18 -0.39
N SER A 100 -2.84 -17.35 -1.56
CA SER A 100 -3.59 -17.62 -2.79
C SER A 100 -4.32 -18.96 -2.71
N SER A 101 -3.73 -19.99 -2.09
CA SER A 101 -4.40 -21.28 -1.92
C SER A 101 -5.66 -21.20 -1.06
N ILE A 102 -5.62 -20.42 0.02
CA ILE A 102 -6.80 -20.17 0.86
C ILE A 102 -7.83 -19.32 0.11
N ALA A 103 -7.43 -18.19 -0.50
CA ALA A 103 -8.37 -17.27 -1.14
C ALA A 103 -8.98 -17.83 -2.44
N PHE A 104 -8.13 -18.26 -3.38
CA PHE A 104 -8.56 -18.84 -4.65
C PHE A 104 -9.27 -20.17 -4.47
N GLY A 105 -8.74 -21.05 -3.61
CA GLY A 105 -9.37 -22.34 -3.35
C GLY A 105 -10.75 -22.18 -2.70
N TRP A 106 -10.91 -21.29 -1.71
CA TRP A 106 -12.21 -21.04 -1.11
C TRP A 106 -13.20 -20.41 -2.09
N PHE A 107 -12.75 -19.45 -2.91
CA PHE A 107 -13.56 -18.88 -3.98
C PHE A 107 -14.05 -19.95 -4.96
N MET A 108 -13.16 -20.85 -5.40
CA MET A 108 -13.53 -21.94 -6.31
C MET A 108 -14.53 -22.91 -5.67
N LEU A 109 -14.37 -23.26 -4.39
CA LEU A 109 -15.36 -24.08 -3.68
C LEU A 109 -16.75 -23.44 -3.63
N ILE A 110 -16.83 -22.12 -3.48
CA ILE A 110 -18.11 -21.39 -3.49
C ILE A 110 -18.69 -21.40 -4.91
N VAL A 111 -17.90 -21.01 -5.92
CA VAL A 111 -18.36 -20.93 -7.32
C VAL A 111 -18.84 -22.30 -7.82
N LEU A 112 -18.05 -23.35 -7.60
CA LEU A 112 -18.39 -24.70 -8.03
C LEU A 112 -19.62 -25.25 -7.32
N GLY A 113 -19.76 -25.00 -6.01
CA GLY A 113 -20.97 -25.37 -5.28
C GLY A 113 -22.23 -24.69 -5.82
N HIS A 114 -22.14 -23.41 -6.22
CA HIS A 114 -23.28 -22.71 -6.84
C HIS A 114 -23.59 -23.23 -8.25
N ILE A 115 -22.55 -23.49 -9.05
CA ILE A 115 -22.73 -24.08 -10.39
C ILE A 115 -23.35 -25.48 -10.27
N GLU A 116 -22.92 -26.29 -9.30
CA GLU A 116 -23.47 -27.62 -9.04
C GLU A 116 -24.97 -27.55 -8.72
N VAL A 117 -25.38 -26.70 -7.77
CA VAL A 117 -26.80 -26.48 -7.45
C VAL A 117 -27.58 -25.97 -8.66
N ALA A 118 -27.04 -25.00 -9.42
CA ALA A 118 -27.70 -24.44 -10.59
C ALA A 118 -27.95 -25.48 -11.70
N LEU A 119 -27.10 -26.51 -11.80
CA LEU A 119 -27.20 -27.55 -12.81
C LEU A 119 -28.08 -28.73 -12.39
N PHE A 120 -28.03 -29.13 -11.11
CA PHE A 120 -28.71 -30.35 -10.65
C PHE A 120 -30.01 -30.07 -9.89
N VAL A 121 -30.10 -28.97 -9.14
CA VAL A 121 -31.28 -28.63 -8.34
C VAL A 121 -31.59 -27.12 -8.38
N PRO A 122 -31.92 -26.57 -9.56
CA PRO A 122 -32.04 -25.12 -9.76
C PRO A 122 -33.13 -24.47 -8.89
N LYS A 123 -34.15 -25.23 -8.48
CA LYS A 123 -35.23 -24.77 -7.58
C LYS A 123 -34.72 -24.21 -6.25
N HIS A 124 -33.61 -24.73 -5.73
CA HIS A 124 -33.02 -24.28 -4.45
C HIS A 124 -32.00 -23.15 -4.61
N LEU A 125 -31.80 -22.63 -5.82
CA LEU A 125 -30.95 -21.47 -6.07
C LEU A 125 -31.67 -20.14 -5.76
N ALA A 126 -33.01 -20.14 -5.77
CA ALA A 126 -33.81 -18.99 -5.39
C ALA A 126 -33.64 -18.67 -3.90
N TRP A 127 -33.53 -17.38 -3.57
CA TRP A 127 -33.38 -16.89 -2.19
C TRP A 127 -34.52 -17.37 -1.27
N THR A 128 -35.69 -17.65 -1.84
CA THR A 128 -36.92 -18.04 -1.15
C THR A 128 -36.89 -19.47 -0.60
N ASP A 129 -36.18 -20.41 -1.25
CA ASP A 129 -36.30 -21.84 -0.96
C ASP A 129 -35.00 -22.51 -0.45
N GLY A 130 -33.81 -22.02 -0.86
CA GLY A 130 -32.51 -22.56 -0.40
C GLY A 130 -31.54 -21.54 0.21
N GLY A 131 -31.75 -20.24 -0.03
CA GLY A 131 -30.92 -19.15 0.51
C GLY A 131 -29.41 -19.25 0.18
N LEU A 132 -28.59 -18.43 0.85
CA LEU A 132 -27.11 -18.44 0.68
C LEU A 132 -26.42 -19.70 1.25
N PHE A 133 -27.16 -20.54 1.96
CA PHE A 133 -26.60 -21.68 2.69
C PHE A 133 -26.66 -22.98 1.88
N TYR A 134 -27.67 -23.18 1.01
CA TYR A 134 -27.86 -24.45 0.32
C TYR A 134 -26.64 -24.87 -0.51
N PRO A 135 -25.98 -24.00 -1.31
CA PRO A 135 -24.76 -24.38 -2.04
C PRO A 135 -23.57 -24.75 -1.14
N ILE A 136 -23.52 -24.23 0.09
CA ILE A 136 -22.44 -24.50 1.04
C ILE A 136 -22.65 -25.85 1.73
N PHE A 137 -23.91 -26.19 2.03
CA PHE A 137 -24.30 -27.43 2.70
C PHE A 137 -24.93 -28.44 1.73
N TYR A 138 -24.66 -28.31 0.42
CA TYR A 138 -25.28 -29.11 -0.64
C TYR A 138 -25.21 -30.62 -0.38
N ARG A 139 -24.04 -31.11 0.05
CA ARG A 139 -23.77 -32.52 0.37
C ARG A 139 -24.59 -33.09 1.51
N PHE A 140 -25.18 -32.23 2.35
CA PHE A 140 -26.08 -32.65 3.42
C PHE A 140 -27.50 -32.89 2.91
N PHE A 141 -27.98 -32.03 2.00
CA PHE A 141 -29.37 -31.99 1.56
C PHE A 141 -29.69 -32.94 0.41
N VAL A 142 -28.67 -33.47 -0.26
CA VAL A 142 -28.83 -34.30 -1.44
C VAL A 142 -28.46 -35.75 -1.19
N TRP A 143 -29.24 -36.65 -1.79
CA TRP A 143 -28.90 -38.05 -1.98
C TRP A 143 -28.65 -38.34 -3.46
N ILE A 144 -27.59 -39.07 -3.77
CA ILE A 144 -27.22 -39.43 -5.14
C ILE A 144 -27.45 -40.91 -5.35
N ASN A 145 -28.31 -41.24 -6.32
CA ASN A 145 -28.56 -42.62 -6.73
C ASN A 145 -27.25 -43.27 -7.25
N PRO A 146 -26.74 -44.34 -6.63
CA PRO A 146 -25.44 -44.94 -6.98
C PRO A 146 -25.39 -45.54 -8.40
N GLY A 147 -26.55 -45.77 -9.04
CA GLY A 147 -26.65 -46.31 -10.41
C GLY A 147 -26.52 -45.28 -11.56
N HIS A 148 -26.47 -43.97 -11.27
CA HIS A 148 -26.53 -42.91 -12.30
C HIS A 148 -25.49 -41.79 -12.12
N VAL A 149 -24.25 -42.14 -11.79
CA VAL A 149 -23.17 -41.13 -11.75
C VAL A 149 -22.74 -40.79 -13.18
N THR A 150 -23.29 -39.71 -13.73
CA THR A 150 -22.84 -39.15 -15.02
C THR A 150 -21.38 -38.69 -14.94
N LEU A 151 -20.64 -38.74 -16.05
CA LEU A 151 -19.27 -38.19 -16.16
C LEU A 151 -19.17 -36.75 -15.63
N ARG A 152 -20.24 -35.97 -15.83
CA ARG A 152 -20.37 -34.60 -15.36
C ARG A 152 -20.39 -34.51 -13.83
N GLY A 153 -21.14 -35.38 -13.15
CA GLY A 153 -21.18 -35.45 -11.68
C GLY A 153 -19.82 -35.83 -11.08
N TRP A 154 -19.17 -36.84 -11.65
CA TRP A 154 -17.84 -37.26 -11.21
C TRP A 154 -16.79 -36.13 -11.32
N PHE A 155 -16.81 -35.37 -12.42
CA PHE A 155 -15.91 -34.24 -12.62
C PHE A 155 -16.07 -33.16 -11.54
N PHE A 156 -17.31 -32.83 -11.14
CA PHE A 156 -17.55 -31.87 -10.05
C PHE A 156 -17.05 -32.39 -8.71
N PHE A 157 -17.24 -33.69 -8.40
CA PHE A 157 -16.74 -34.26 -7.14
C PHE A 157 -15.22 -34.21 -7.08
N PHE A 158 -14.56 -34.57 -8.19
CA PHE A 158 -13.12 -34.45 -8.31
C PHE A 158 -12.64 -33.01 -8.08
N LEU A 159 -13.31 -32.03 -8.72
CA LEU A 159 -12.89 -30.64 -8.64
C LEU A 159 -13.11 -30.04 -7.24
N MET A 160 -14.20 -30.41 -6.57
CA MET A 160 -14.47 -30.03 -5.19
C MET A 160 -13.42 -30.61 -4.23
N ASP A 161 -13.10 -31.91 -4.33
CA ASP A 161 -12.04 -32.54 -3.53
C ASP A 161 -10.67 -31.93 -3.83
N PHE A 162 -10.37 -31.62 -5.09
CA PHE A 162 -9.12 -30.95 -5.51
C PHE A 162 -8.97 -29.58 -4.86
N PHE A 163 -9.99 -28.72 -4.95
CA PHE A 163 -9.92 -27.39 -4.35
C PHE A 163 -9.98 -27.45 -2.82
N LEU A 164 -10.67 -28.42 -2.23
CA LEU A 164 -10.64 -28.64 -0.78
C LEU A 164 -9.22 -29.02 -0.33
N LEU A 165 -8.56 -29.97 -1.00
CA LEU A 165 -7.16 -30.31 -0.73
C LEU A 165 -6.26 -29.09 -0.90
N TYR A 166 -6.45 -28.33 -1.99
CA TYR A 166 -5.67 -27.12 -2.26
C TYR A 166 -5.76 -26.11 -1.11
N VAL A 167 -6.97 -25.83 -0.59
CA VAL A 167 -7.15 -24.97 0.59
C VAL A 167 -6.51 -25.57 1.84
N LEU A 168 -6.66 -26.88 2.06
CA LEU A 168 -6.05 -27.57 3.21
C LEU A 168 -4.52 -27.44 3.19
N THR A 169 -3.86 -27.47 2.03
CA THR A 169 -2.42 -27.19 1.94
C THR A 169 -2.09 -25.76 2.42
N GLY A 170 -2.90 -24.77 2.05
CA GLY A 170 -2.77 -23.39 2.50
C GLY A 170 -2.98 -23.22 4.00
N VAL A 171 -4.02 -23.84 4.56
CA VAL A 171 -4.29 -23.85 6.01
C VAL A 171 -3.15 -24.54 6.77
N GLY A 172 -2.67 -25.68 6.29
CA GLY A 172 -1.53 -26.40 6.86
C GLY A 172 -0.28 -25.53 6.92
N MET A 173 0.05 -24.82 5.83
CA MET A 173 1.14 -23.86 5.80
C MET A 173 0.90 -22.67 6.75
N ALA A 174 -0.33 -22.19 6.88
CA ALA A 174 -0.67 -21.11 7.81
C ALA A 174 -0.51 -21.53 9.29
N ILE A 175 -0.81 -22.79 9.61
CA ILE A 175 -0.54 -23.39 10.92
C ILE A 175 0.97 -23.53 11.13
N PHE A 176 1.69 -24.12 10.17
CA PHE A 176 3.14 -24.30 10.22
C PHE A 176 3.90 -22.99 10.43
N LYS A 177 3.45 -21.91 9.77
CA LYS A 177 3.97 -20.54 9.94
C LYS A 177 4.05 -20.10 11.39
N ARG A 178 3.12 -20.56 12.24
CA ARG A 178 3.06 -20.15 13.65
C ARG A 178 4.24 -20.70 14.46
N PHE A 179 4.80 -21.83 14.04
CA PHE A 179 5.96 -22.45 14.66
C PHE A 179 7.27 -21.99 14.00
N ARG A 180 7.30 -21.84 12.67
CA ARG A 180 8.51 -21.50 11.90
C ARG A 180 8.26 -20.40 10.86
N SER A 181 8.00 -19.17 11.29
CA SER A 181 7.70 -18.04 10.37
C SER A 181 8.84 -17.66 9.43
N ILE A 182 10.09 -17.96 9.81
CA ILE A 182 11.30 -17.65 9.03
C ILE A 182 11.32 -18.44 7.72
N VAL A 183 10.80 -19.67 7.69
CA VAL A 183 10.70 -20.50 6.47
C VAL A 183 9.84 -19.83 5.41
N LEU A 184 8.79 -19.12 5.84
CA LEU A 184 7.91 -18.31 4.97
C LEU A 184 8.47 -16.91 4.69
N GLY A 185 9.74 -16.67 5.03
CA GLY A 185 10.45 -15.43 4.76
C GLY A 185 10.03 -14.25 5.64
N MET A 186 9.41 -14.49 6.80
CA MET A 186 9.04 -13.46 7.77
C MET A 186 9.91 -13.51 9.04
N ARG A 187 10.60 -12.41 9.34
CA ARG A 187 11.45 -12.27 10.53
C ARG A 187 10.63 -11.89 11.76
N HIS A 188 9.63 -11.03 11.56
CA HIS A 188 8.75 -10.56 12.62
C HIS A 188 7.29 -10.76 12.24
N THR A 189 6.48 -11.15 13.23
CA THR A 189 5.05 -11.36 13.07
C THR A 189 4.27 -10.45 14.00
N THR A 190 3.06 -10.09 13.60
CA THR A 190 2.18 -9.25 14.42
C THR A 190 1.50 -10.08 15.51
N LYS A 191 1.40 -9.54 16.74
CA LYS A 191 0.63 -10.19 17.80
C LYS A 191 -0.89 -10.09 17.52
N PRO A 192 -1.65 -11.19 17.48
CA PRO A 192 -3.10 -11.16 17.25
C PRO A 192 -3.86 -10.70 18.49
N SER A 193 -5.00 -10.03 18.28
CA SER A 193 -5.99 -9.70 19.32
C SER A 193 -6.83 -10.90 19.74
N LEU A 194 -7.80 -10.70 20.64
CA LEU A 194 -8.77 -11.75 20.98
C LEU A 194 -9.68 -12.06 19.79
N ALA A 195 -10.30 -11.05 19.18
CA ALA A 195 -11.13 -11.22 17.98
C ALA A 195 -10.33 -11.82 16.81
N ASP A 196 -9.06 -11.44 16.65
CA ASP A 196 -8.18 -12.04 15.63
C ASP A 196 -7.92 -13.52 15.90
N ARG A 197 -7.82 -13.93 17.17
CA ARG A 197 -7.63 -15.33 17.56
C ARG A 197 -8.88 -16.15 17.29
N VAL A 198 -10.05 -15.65 17.68
CA VAL A 198 -11.33 -16.32 17.41
C VAL A 198 -11.49 -16.54 15.90
N ALA A 199 -11.41 -15.47 15.10
CA ALA A 199 -11.53 -15.58 13.65
C ALA A 199 -10.44 -16.45 13.00
N LEU A 200 -9.20 -16.41 13.50
CA LEU A 200 -8.12 -17.27 13.01
C LEU A 200 -8.41 -18.75 13.25
N TYR A 201 -8.78 -19.12 14.47
CA TYR A 201 -9.04 -20.53 14.81
C TYR A 201 -10.29 -21.04 14.14
N SER A 202 -11.35 -20.23 14.03
CA SER A 202 -12.51 -20.57 13.22
C SER A 202 -12.09 -20.83 11.77
N LEU A 203 -11.32 -19.93 11.14
CA LEU A 203 -10.84 -20.13 9.76
C LEU A 203 -10.03 -21.42 9.59
N TRP A 204 -9.17 -21.76 10.55
CA TRP A 204 -8.39 -23.00 10.52
C TRP A 204 -9.24 -24.26 10.63
N MET A 205 -10.38 -24.19 11.30
CA MET A 205 -11.27 -25.33 11.51
C MET A 205 -12.34 -25.48 10.43
N ILE A 206 -12.70 -24.41 9.70
CA ILE A 206 -13.73 -24.44 8.64
C ILE A 206 -13.45 -25.57 7.63
N PHE A 207 -12.26 -25.65 7.06
CA PHE A 207 -11.96 -26.62 5.99
C PHE A 207 -11.73 -28.05 6.49
N PRO A 208 -11.03 -28.28 7.62
CA PRO A 208 -11.00 -29.61 8.24
C PRO A 208 -12.39 -30.11 8.63
N LEU A 209 -13.23 -29.28 9.25
CA LEU A 209 -14.61 -29.65 9.60
C LEU A 209 -15.46 -29.90 8.35
N ARG A 210 -15.23 -29.14 7.27
CA ARG A 210 -15.87 -29.41 5.97
C ARG A 210 -15.46 -30.77 5.42
N LEU A 211 -14.17 -31.07 5.39
CA LEU A 211 -13.67 -32.38 4.95
C LEU A 211 -14.32 -33.51 5.76
N LEU A 212 -14.36 -33.37 7.09
CA LEU A 212 -15.00 -34.35 7.96
C LEU A 212 -16.50 -34.48 7.66
N ALA A 213 -17.22 -33.35 7.55
CA ALA A 213 -18.65 -33.30 7.30
C ALA A 213 -19.02 -33.97 5.96
N GLU A 214 -18.29 -33.64 4.90
CA GLU A 214 -18.48 -34.19 3.56
C GLU A 214 -18.08 -35.67 3.50
N SER A 215 -17.03 -36.08 4.22
CA SER A 215 -16.61 -37.49 4.30
C SER A 215 -17.69 -38.36 4.94
N PHE A 216 -18.26 -37.96 6.09
CA PHE A 216 -19.37 -38.70 6.72
C PHE A 216 -20.64 -38.80 5.86
N THR A 217 -20.76 -37.97 4.82
CA THR A 217 -21.86 -38.06 3.84
C THR A 217 -21.47 -38.73 2.53
N ALA A 218 -20.20 -39.12 2.35
CA ALA A 218 -19.69 -39.56 1.05
C ALA A 218 -20.45 -40.79 0.52
N ASP A 219 -20.88 -41.70 1.39
CA ASP A 219 -21.67 -42.88 1.02
C ASP A 219 -23.09 -42.55 0.53
N LEU A 220 -23.61 -41.36 0.87
CA LEU A 220 -24.97 -40.93 0.59
C LEU A 220 -25.05 -39.90 -0.55
N SER A 221 -24.16 -38.92 -0.54
CA SER A 221 -24.18 -37.75 -1.44
C SER A 221 -23.02 -37.73 -2.44
N GLY A 222 -22.24 -38.82 -2.49
CA GLY A 222 -21.10 -38.99 -3.37
C GLY A 222 -19.84 -38.26 -2.89
N GLY A 223 -18.67 -38.84 -3.17
CA GLY A 223 -17.36 -38.27 -2.89
C GLY A 223 -16.36 -38.63 -4.00
N SER A 224 -15.12 -38.17 -3.87
CA SER A 224 -14.03 -38.49 -4.80
C SER A 224 -12.79 -39.00 -4.04
N PHE A 225 -11.59 -38.65 -4.50
CA PHE A 225 -10.33 -39.19 -4.02
C PHE A 225 -9.93 -38.75 -2.60
N LEU A 226 -10.53 -37.68 -2.06
CA LEU A 226 -10.19 -37.16 -0.73
C LEU A 226 -11.24 -37.58 0.29
N THR A 227 -12.52 -37.38 -0.04
CA THR A 227 -13.65 -37.61 0.88
C THR A 227 -13.95 -39.09 1.11
N VAL A 228 -13.86 -39.94 0.09
CA VAL A 228 -14.16 -41.38 0.21
C VAL A 228 -13.11 -42.12 1.08
N PRO A 229 -11.78 -41.96 0.88
CA PRO A 229 -10.81 -42.63 1.74
C PRO A 229 -10.87 -42.16 3.19
N VAL A 230 -11.12 -40.87 3.43
CA VAL A 230 -11.29 -40.33 4.79
C VAL A 230 -12.56 -40.90 5.43
N ASN A 231 -13.63 -41.11 4.66
CA ASN A 231 -14.82 -41.78 5.14
C ASN A 231 -14.52 -43.20 5.62
N HIS A 232 -13.87 -44.03 4.79
CA HIS A 232 -13.48 -45.40 5.16
C HIS A 232 -12.60 -45.45 6.42
N LEU A 233 -11.64 -44.54 6.54
CA LEU A 233 -10.80 -44.43 7.72
C LEU A 233 -11.64 -44.14 8.98
N TRP A 234 -12.66 -43.30 8.89
CA TRP A 234 -13.51 -42.99 10.05
C TRP A 234 -14.50 -44.08 10.39
N HIS A 235 -15.08 -44.76 9.41
CA HIS A 235 -15.90 -45.95 9.65
C HIS A 235 -15.12 -47.00 10.43
N TRP A 236 -13.83 -47.17 10.11
CA TRP A 236 -12.94 -48.07 10.83
C TRP A 236 -12.68 -47.64 12.30
N ILE A 237 -12.55 -46.33 12.58
CA ILE A 237 -12.20 -45.83 13.92
C ILE A 237 -13.42 -45.65 14.84
N PHE A 238 -14.54 -45.14 14.31
CA PHE A 238 -15.68 -44.66 15.11
C PHE A 238 -17.02 -45.35 14.82
N GLY A 239 -17.09 -46.23 13.81
CA GLY A 239 -18.33 -46.89 13.38
C GLY A 239 -19.32 -45.97 12.64
N ASP A 240 -20.45 -46.54 12.21
CA ASP A 240 -21.18 -46.01 11.04
C ASP A 240 -22.08 -44.78 11.24
N LYS A 241 -22.48 -44.38 12.47
CA LYS A 241 -23.67 -43.50 12.60
C LYS A 241 -23.68 -42.43 13.69
N LEU A 242 -22.69 -42.34 14.58
CA LEU A 242 -22.79 -41.46 15.76
C LEU A 242 -22.37 -40.00 15.56
N PHE A 243 -21.53 -39.68 14.56
CA PHE A 243 -20.87 -38.37 14.46
C PHE A 243 -21.32 -37.48 13.29
N PHE A 244 -22.25 -37.94 12.45
CA PHE A 244 -22.74 -37.19 11.30
C PHE A 244 -23.30 -35.81 11.67
N MET A 245 -24.34 -35.73 12.49
CA MET A 245 -24.97 -34.44 12.86
C MET A 245 -24.05 -33.51 13.68
N PRO A 246 -23.31 -33.99 14.71
CA PRO A 246 -22.40 -33.15 15.47
C PRO A 246 -21.36 -32.41 14.62
N VAL A 247 -20.82 -33.07 13.58
CA VAL A 247 -19.80 -32.47 12.71
C VAL A 247 -20.39 -31.38 11.81
N TRP A 248 -21.60 -31.55 11.28
CA TRP A 248 -22.30 -30.50 10.53
C TRP A 248 -22.66 -29.30 11.40
N TRP A 249 -23.09 -29.53 12.64
CA TRP A 249 -23.27 -28.47 13.65
C TRP A 249 -21.95 -27.74 13.93
N ALA A 250 -20.86 -28.48 14.16
CA ALA A 250 -19.55 -27.90 14.40
C ALA A 250 -19.08 -27.04 13.22
N TYR A 251 -19.25 -27.52 11.99
CA TYR A 251 -18.91 -26.79 10.76
C TYR A 251 -19.72 -25.48 10.64
N SER A 252 -21.04 -25.55 10.84
CA SER A 252 -21.93 -24.38 10.78
C SER A 252 -21.64 -23.35 11.88
N ILE A 253 -21.44 -23.81 13.13
CA ILE A 253 -21.03 -22.95 14.25
C ILE A 253 -19.69 -22.26 13.94
N CYS A 254 -18.74 -23.01 13.38
CA CYS A 254 -17.44 -22.50 13.03
C CYS A 254 -17.52 -21.37 11.97
N LEU A 255 -18.32 -21.57 10.92
CA LEU A 255 -18.61 -20.55 9.92
C LEU A 255 -19.32 -19.33 10.53
N GLY A 256 -20.35 -19.55 11.34
CA GLY A 256 -21.10 -18.49 12.02
C GLY A 256 -20.20 -17.62 12.90
N LEU A 257 -19.34 -18.24 13.72
CA LEU A 257 -18.36 -17.56 14.55
C LEU A 257 -17.33 -16.78 13.73
N PHE A 258 -16.88 -17.32 12.59
CA PHE A 258 -15.96 -16.61 11.70
C PHE A 258 -16.58 -15.32 11.16
N PHE A 259 -17.81 -15.38 10.62
CA PHE A 259 -18.50 -14.20 10.09
C PHE A 259 -18.84 -13.18 11.19
N ALA A 260 -19.25 -13.63 12.38
CA ALA A 260 -19.51 -12.75 13.52
C ALA A 260 -18.26 -12.04 14.04
N ALA A 261 -17.10 -12.73 14.06
CA ALA A 261 -15.84 -12.15 14.53
C ALA A 261 -15.15 -11.25 13.48
N MET A 262 -15.47 -11.42 12.19
CA MET A 262 -14.78 -10.74 11.09
C MET A 262 -14.74 -9.20 11.23
N PRO A 263 -15.86 -8.49 11.51
CA PRO A 263 -15.87 -7.02 11.57
C PRO A 263 -14.93 -6.40 12.60
N PHE A 264 -14.62 -7.15 13.66
CA PHE A 264 -13.78 -6.71 14.78
C PHE A 264 -12.34 -7.18 14.66
N SER A 265 -12.01 -7.92 13.59
CA SER A 265 -10.72 -8.56 13.38
C SER A 265 -9.95 -7.94 12.21
N ARG A 266 -8.72 -8.42 11.99
CA ARG A 266 -7.94 -8.10 10.79
C ARG A 266 -8.50 -8.71 9.51
N TYR A 267 -9.42 -9.68 9.58
CA TYR A 267 -9.99 -10.36 8.41
C TYR A 267 -11.04 -9.54 7.67
N MET A 268 -11.49 -8.42 8.26
CA MET A 268 -12.32 -7.43 7.56
C MET A 268 -11.68 -6.90 6.26
N HIS A 269 -10.35 -7.03 6.10
CA HIS A 269 -9.67 -6.69 4.85
C HIS A 269 -10.19 -7.49 3.65
N ILE A 270 -10.66 -8.74 3.83
CA ILE A 270 -11.15 -9.60 2.72
C ILE A 270 -12.24 -8.87 1.92
N LEU A 271 -13.09 -8.11 2.60
CA LEU A 271 -14.20 -7.39 1.99
C LEU A 271 -13.86 -5.92 1.72
N THR A 272 -13.12 -5.29 2.62
CA THR A 272 -12.79 -3.86 2.51
C THR A 272 -11.67 -3.57 1.51
N GLU A 273 -10.82 -4.56 1.19
CA GLU A 273 -9.81 -4.45 0.13
C GLU A 273 -10.45 -4.29 -1.25
N VAL A 274 -11.55 -4.99 -1.54
CA VAL A 274 -12.32 -4.83 -2.78
C VAL A 274 -12.74 -3.38 -2.97
N LEU A 275 -13.35 -2.78 -1.94
CA LEU A 275 -13.77 -1.39 -1.95
C LEU A 275 -12.59 -0.42 -2.05
N TRP A 276 -11.50 -0.70 -1.35
CA TRP A 276 -10.29 0.12 -1.38
C TRP A 276 -9.64 0.15 -2.77
N ILE A 277 -9.56 -0.99 -3.46
CA ILE A 277 -9.01 -1.05 -4.84
C ILE A 277 -9.81 -0.12 -5.76
N LEU A 278 -11.15 -0.16 -5.67
CA LEU A 278 -12.02 0.70 -6.47
C LEU A 278 -11.80 2.19 -6.17
N LEU A 279 -11.74 2.58 -4.89
CA LEU A 279 -11.49 3.96 -4.46
C LEU A 279 -10.11 4.46 -4.89
N ARG A 280 -9.07 3.63 -4.72
CA ARG A 280 -7.69 3.93 -5.11
C ARG A 280 -7.57 4.12 -6.62
N ASN A 281 -8.17 3.23 -7.41
CA ASN A 281 -8.14 3.33 -8.87
C ASN A 281 -8.97 4.49 -9.41
N ALA A 282 -9.96 4.98 -8.66
CA ALA A 282 -10.65 6.23 -8.93
C ALA A 282 -9.80 7.49 -8.63
N GLY A 283 -8.61 7.34 -8.02
CA GLY A 283 -7.71 8.44 -7.69
C GLY A 283 -8.16 9.28 -6.51
N ILE A 284 -9.02 8.75 -5.65
CA ILE A 284 -9.56 9.49 -4.49
C ILE A 284 -8.60 9.33 -3.32
N GLN A 285 -8.09 10.45 -2.80
CA GLN A 285 -7.16 10.48 -1.68
C GLN A 285 -7.86 10.78 -0.35
N PRO A 286 -7.35 10.28 0.79
CA PRO A 286 -7.94 10.56 2.09
C PRO A 286 -7.69 12.02 2.51
N ARG A 287 -8.76 12.79 2.75
CA ARG A 287 -8.68 14.18 3.27
C ARG A 287 -8.53 14.26 4.78
N HIS A 288 -8.92 13.21 5.50
CA HIS A 288 -8.92 13.15 6.97
C HIS A 288 -8.30 11.83 7.42
N PRO A 289 -7.52 11.76 8.53
CA PRO A 289 -6.79 10.54 8.91
C PRO A 289 -7.66 9.33 9.25
N ARG A 290 -8.95 9.53 9.54
CA ARG A 290 -9.86 8.49 10.06
C ARG A 290 -11.28 8.54 9.50
N LYS A 291 -11.59 9.45 8.57
CA LYS A 291 -12.97 9.66 8.08
C LYS A 291 -13.02 9.51 6.57
N GLY A 292 -14.17 9.07 6.06
CA GLY A 292 -14.38 8.85 4.63
C GLY A 292 -13.41 7.80 4.10
N VAL A 293 -12.72 8.10 3.00
CA VAL A 293 -11.83 7.15 2.29
C VAL A 293 -10.74 6.54 3.18
N ALA A 294 -10.21 7.27 4.18
CA ALA A 294 -9.23 6.73 5.12
C ALA A 294 -9.78 5.53 5.91
N GLU A 295 -11.08 5.51 6.21
CA GLU A 295 -11.70 4.42 6.95
C GLU A 295 -11.61 3.12 6.15
N ALA A 296 -11.97 3.15 4.86
CA ALA A 296 -11.83 2.00 3.97
C ALA A 296 -10.38 1.51 3.87
N GLU A 297 -9.42 2.44 3.75
CA GLU A 297 -8.00 2.13 3.68
C GLU A 297 -7.46 1.48 4.98
N ILE A 298 -7.88 1.97 6.15
CA ILE A 298 -7.47 1.43 7.47
C ILE A 298 -7.96 -0.01 7.64
N TYR A 299 -9.20 -0.31 7.22
CA TYR A 299 -9.78 -1.65 7.31
C TYR A 299 -9.22 -2.61 6.25
N ALA A 300 -8.83 -2.10 5.07
CA ALA A 300 -8.16 -2.88 4.02
C ALA A 300 -6.77 -3.39 4.46
N CYS A 301 -6.15 -2.82 5.49
CA CYS A 301 -4.90 -3.33 6.01
C CYS A 301 -5.07 -4.73 6.67
N SER A 302 -4.55 -5.77 6.00
CA SER A 302 -4.57 -7.16 6.47
C SER A 302 -3.67 -7.45 7.69
N SER A 303 -2.85 -6.49 8.11
CA SER A 303 -1.82 -6.69 9.14
C SER A 303 -0.88 -7.87 8.84
N CYS A 304 -0.54 -8.09 7.56
CA CYS A 304 0.29 -9.22 7.11
C CYS A 304 1.73 -9.20 7.68
N GLY A 305 2.27 -8.01 8.01
CA GLY A 305 3.58 -7.84 8.62
C GLY A 305 4.73 -7.58 7.65
N LEU A 306 4.52 -7.52 6.33
CA LEU A 306 5.60 -7.20 5.36
C LEU A 306 6.28 -5.86 5.65
N CYS A 307 5.50 -4.85 6.05
CA CYS A 307 6.03 -3.55 6.44
C CYS A 307 6.78 -3.55 7.78
N LEU A 308 6.63 -4.59 8.60
CA LEU A 308 7.39 -4.77 9.84
C LEU A 308 8.83 -5.18 9.51
N ASP A 309 9.02 -6.18 8.65
CA ASP A 309 10.37 -6.65 8.29
C ASP A 309 11.17 -5.62 7.49
N ALA A 310 10.47 -4.78 6.73
CA ALA A 310 11.10 -3.75 5.91
C ALA A 310 11.38 -2.44 6.64
N CYS A 311 10.76 -2.20 7.80
CA CYS A 311 10.87 -0.92 8.49
C CYS A 311 12.30 -0.72 9.03
N PRO A 312 13.01 0.36 8.64
CA PRO A 312 14.37 0.62 9.12
C PRO A 312 14.43 0.80 10.65
N MET A 313 13.35 1.26 11.28
CA MET A 313 13.29 1.42 12.73
C MET A 313 13.44 0.09 13.48
N ASN A 314 13.16 -1.05 12.83
CA ASN A 314 13.15 -2.36 13.46
C ASN A 314 14.54 -3.01 13.54
N VAL A 315 15.61 -2.30 13.15
CA VAL A 315 16.98 -2.68 13.50
C VAL A 315 17.09 -2.94 15.01
N GLN A 316 16.38 -2.14 15.81
CA GLN A 316 16.21 -2.40 17.23
C GLN A 316 14.85 -3.00 17.54
N LYS A 317 14.84 -4.16 18.23
CA LYS A 317 13.60 -4.88 18.58
C LYS A 317 12.61 -4.02 19.39
N LYS A 318 13.10 -3.10 20.23
CA LYS A 318 12.28 -2.20 21.05
C LYS A 318 11.38 -1.26 20.22
N ASN A 319 11.77 -1.00 18.96
CA ASN A 319 11.14 -0.05 18.06
C ASN A 319 10.07 -0.67 17.15
N LEU A 320 9.87 -2.00 17.20
CA LEU A 320 8.83 -2.71 16.43
C LEU A 320 7.45 -2.06 16.56
N LYS A 321 7.12 -1.56 17.75
CA LYS A 321 5.85 -0.90 18.08
C LYS A 321 5.60 0.41 17.31
N TYR A 322 6.61 1.02 16.71
CA TYR A 322 6.50 2.28 15.97
C TYR A 322 6.17 2.08 14.47
N SER A 323 6.30 0.85 13.98
CA SER A 323 6.05 0.49 12.59
C SER A 323 4.60 0.74 12.16
N SER A 324 4.41 0.89 10.84
CA SER A 324 3.13 1.24 10.23
C SER A 324 1.99 0.28 10.56
N VAL A 325 2.27 -1.02 10.69
CA VAL A 325 1.21 -2.00 11.02
C VAL A 325 0.57 -1.76 12.39
N TYR A 326 1.37 -1.36 13.40
CA TYR A 326 0.83 -1.04 14.72
C TYR A 326 0.12 0.31 14.72
N PHE A 327 0.61 1.27 13.94
CA PHE A 327 -0.07 2.55 13.74
C PHE A 327 -1.47 2.39 13.14
N ILE A 328 -1.59 1.66 12.02
CA ILE A 328 -2.89 1.38 11.39
C ILE A 328 -3.81 0.59 12.34
N ARG A 329 -3.25 -0.34 13.12
CA ARG A 329 -4.02 -1.06 14.15
C ARG A 329 -4.56 -0.12 15.23
N PHE A 330 -3.78 0.85 15.69
CA PHE A 330 -4.25 1.80 16.69
C PHE A 330 -5.30 2.76 16.11
N LEU A 331 -5.16 3.16 14.83
CA LEU A 331 -6.20 3.91 14.11
C LEU A 331 -7.52 3.13 14.07
N ARG A 332 -7.49 1.85 13.69
CA ARG A 332 -8.67 0.97 13.64
C ARG A 332 -9.36 0.78 14.99
N ARG A 333 -8.60 0.88 16.09
CA ARG A 333 -9.12 0.74 17.46
C ARG A 333 -9.39 2.08 18.14
N HIS A 334 -9.30 3.19 17.42
CA HIS A 334 -9.54 4.53 17.95
C HIS A 334 -8.72 4.86 19.21
N ASN A 335 -7.48 4.36 19.33
CA ASN A 335 -6.66 4.57 20.52
C ASN A 335 -5.74 5.81 20.37
N GLU A 336 -6.29 7.00 20.59
CA GLU A 336 -5.62 8.29 20.33
C GLU A 336 -4.30 8.46 21.08
N LYS A 337 -4.25 8.07 22.36
CA LYS A 337 -3.04 8.13 23.18
C LYS A 337 -1.87 7.37 22.54
N LYS A 338 -2.11 6.13 22.08
CA LYS A 338 -1.06 5.33 21.44
C LYS A 338 -0.73 5.81 20.03
N ILE A 339 -1.73 6.30 19.29
CA ILE A 339 -1.55 6.86 17.95
C ILE A 339 -0.57 8.05 18.01
N ASN A 340 -0.86 9.04 18.87
CA ASN A 340 -0.07 10.27 18.96
C ASN A 340 1.34 9.99 19.49
N ALA A 341 1.49 9.06 20.45
CA ALA A 341 2.78 8.68 21.00
C ALA A 341 3.78 8.07 19.98
N ILE A 342 3.27 7.52 18.87
CA ILE A 342 4.12 6.92 17.84
C ILE A 342 4.12 7.70 16.53
N ALA A 343 3.14 8.60 16.31
CA ALA A 343 2.97 9.35 15.07
C ALA A 343 4.29 10.01 14.64
N ASP A 344 4.97 10.69 15.56
CA ASP A 344 6.16 11.50 15.31
C ASP A 344 7.49 10.74 15.22
N LYS A 345 7.47 9.44 15.50
CA LYS A 345 8.68 8.60 15.46
C LYS A 345 9.00 8.06 14.07
N CYS A 346 8.03 8.06 13.15
CA CYS A 346 8.23 7.53 11.80
C CYS A 346 9.20 8.40 10.99
N LEU A 347 10.12 7.76 10.27
CA LEU A 347 11.04 8.40 9.33
C LEU A 347 10.38 8.89 8.02
N MET A 348 9.10 8.61 7.78
CA MET A 348 8.38 9.00 6.55
C MET A 348 9.13 8.63 5.26
N CYS A 349 9.75 7.45 5.24
CA CYS A 349 10.60 7.01 4.13
C CYS A 349 9.87 6.20 3.06
N ASP A 350 8.55 6.04 3.16
CA ASP A 350 7.65 5.32 2.24
C ASP A 350 7.95 3.85 1.93
N LYS A 351 8.92 3.24 2.61
CA LYS A 351 9.26 1.83 2.43
C LYS A 351 8.08 0.89 2.72
N CYS A 352 7.27 1.21 3.73
CA CYS A 352 6.07 0.44 4.05
C CYS A 352 4.96 0.56 2.99
N HIS A 353 4.90 1.67 2.27
CA HIS A 353 3.92 1.89 1.21
C HIS A 353 4.33 1.14 -0.05
N ALA A 354 5.60 1.28 -0.47
CA ALA A 354 6.15 0.58 -1.64
C ALA A 354 6.04 -0.95 -1.56
N LEU A 355 6.07 -1.52 -0.35
CA LEU A 355 5.97 -2.96 -0.12
C LEU A 355 4.56 -3.46 0.24
N CYS A 356 3.58 -2.56 0.35
CA CYS A 356 2.23 -2.96 0.76
C CYS A 356 1.51 -3.66 -0.42
N PRO A 357 1.11 -4.94 -0.31
CA PRO A 357 0.39 -5.61 -1.39
C PRO A 357 -0.98 -4.95 -1.64
N VAL A 358 -1.64 -4.53 -0.55
CA VAL A 358 -2.94 -3.84 -0.59
C VAL A 358 -2.81 -2.37 -1.04
N GLY A 359 -1.61 -1.80 -0.99
CA GLY A 359 -1.36 -0.40 -1.35
C GLY A 359 -1.92 0.60 -0.34
N VAL A 360 -1.77 0.32 0.97
CA VAL A 360 -2.09 1.27 2.05
C VAL A 360 -0.96 2.31 2.17
N ASP A 361 -1.31 3.59 2.10
CA ASP A 361 -0.45 4.75 2.32
C ASP A 361 -0.42 5.14 3.80
N ALA A 362 0.25 4.29 4.59
CA ALA A 362 0.46 4.55 6.01
C ALA A 362 1.20 5.88 6.30
N PRO A 363 2.19 6.33 5.49
CA PRO A 363 2.80 7.66 5.61
C PRO A 363 1.80 8.82 5.46
N ALA A 364 0.90 8.79 4.47
CA ALA A 364 -0.13 9.83 4.32
C ALA A 364 -1.11 9.84 5.49
N LEU A 365 -1.62 8.66 5.92
CA LEU A 365 -2.47 8.55 7.11
C LEU A 365 -1.78 9.10 8.37
N ARG A 366 -0.46 8.94 8.45
CA ARG A 366 0.34 9.48 9.56
C ARG A 366 0.52 10.99 9.48
N ARG A 367 0.76 11.58 8.30
CA ARG A 367 0.76 13.05 8.14
C ARG A 367 -0.60 13.63 8.52
N ALA A 368 -1.67 13.04 8.02
CA ALA A 368 -3.04 13.46 8.32
C ALA A 368 -3.32 13.38 9.83
N GLN A 369 -2.82 12.35 10.52
CA GLN A 369 -2.95 12.25 11.98
C GLN A 369 -2.15 13.34 12.71
N ARG A 370 -0.89 13.59 12.30
CA ARG A 370 -0.09 14.69 12.86
C ARG A 370 -0.78 16.03 12.69
N ALA A 371 -1.46 16.25 11.56
CA ALA A 371 -2.20 17.48 11.32
C ALA A 371 -3.35 17.70 12.31
N THR A 372 -3.99 16.64 12.81
CA THR A 372 -5.03 16.80 13.84
C THR A 372 -4.51 17.31 15.18
N VAL A 373 -3.21 17.17 15.46
CA VAL A 373 -2.59 17.57 16.72
C VAL A 373 -1.79 18.86 16.57
N ASN A 374 -0.99 18.97 15.50
CA ASN A 374 0.04 20.00 15.39
C ASN A 374 -0.41 21.23 14.59
N ASN A 375 -1.51 21.15 13.83
CA ASN A 375 -1.97 22.26 13.00
C ASN A 375 -2.61 23.39 13.82
N SER A 376 -3.12 23.09 15.02
CA SER A 376 -3.74 24.06 15.94
C SER A 376 -2.78 24.67 16.94
N LEU A 377 -1.51 24.25 16.97
CA LEU A 377 -0.51 24.85 17.85
C LEU A 377 -0.15 26.23 17.31
N GLY A 378 -0.49 27.28 18.07
CA GLY A 378 -0.02 28.64 17.81
C GLY A 378 1.48 28.72 17.99
N TYR A 379 2.18 29.36 17.06
CA TYR A 379 3.62 29.59 17.17
C TYR A 379 3.84 31.02 17.64
N ASP A 380 4.44 31.14 18.82
CA ASP A 380 4.98 32.40 19.26
C ASP A 380 6.41 32.54 18.71
N TYR A 381 6.61 33.53 17.84
CA TYR A 381 7.92 33.90 17.30
C TYR A 381 8.50 35.12 18.01
N SER A 382 7.93 35.53 19.15
CA SER A 382 8.41 36.67 19.97
C SER A 382 9.91 36.58 20.33
N TYR A 383 10.47 35.37 20.36
CA TYR A 383 11.89 35.12 20.62
C TYR A 383 12.82 35.45 19.43
N LEU A 384 12.29 35.53 18.20
CA LEU A 384 13.02 36.08 17.07
C LEU A 384 13.00 37.60 17.22
N LYS A 385 14.03 38.15 17.87
CA LYS A 385 14.27 39.60 17.88
C LYS A 385 14.20 40.09 16.43
N SER A 386 13.34 41.06 16.18
CA SER A 386 13.21 41.70 14.88
C SER A 386 14.61 42.10 14.38
N CYS A 387 15.04 41.49 13.28
CA CYS A 387 16.16 42.05 12.53
C CYS A 387 15.76 43.49 12.13
N PRO A 388 16.62 44.50 12.32
CA PRO A 388 16.30 45.87 11.95
C PRO A 388 15.92 45.91 10.48
N ALA A 389 14.68 46.31 10.20
CA ALA A 389 14.16 46.48 8.87
C ALA A 389 14.89 47.64 8.18
N GLY A 390 15.91 47.31 7.37
CA GLY A 390 16.42 48.21 6.35
C GLY A 390 15.38 48.35 5.25
N SER A 391 14.59 49.43 5.34
CA SER A 391 13.84 50.08 4.25
C SER A 391 13.15 49.19 3.21
N VAL A 392 11.91 48.77 3.49
CA VAL A 392 10.85 48.86 2.48
C VAL A 392 9.64 49.48 3.16
N ALA A 393 9.25 50.64 2.66
CA ALA A 393 8.22 51.50 3.22
C ALA A 393 6.88 50.77 3.37
N SER A 394 6.30 51.00 4.53
CA SER A 394 4.95 50.68 4.98
C SER A 394 3.87 51.31 4.11
N THR A 395 2.80 50.55 3.89
CA THR A 395 1.43 51.07 4.07
C THR A 395 0.62 50.07 4.88
N SER A 396 0.30 50.49 6.10
CA SER A 396 -0.70 49.97 7.03
C SER A 396 -2.09 49.95 6.36
N SER A 397 -3.14 49.24 6.79
CA SER A 397 -3.64 48.93 8.13
C SER A 397 -4.94 48.15 7.95
N ALA A 398 -5.23 47.14 8.76
CA ALA A 398 -6.59 46.87 9.26
C ALA A 398 -6.55 45.82 10.37
N THR A 399 -6.66 46.32 11.59
CA THR A 399 -7.02 45.63 12.83
C THR A 399 -8.37 44.93 12.67
N THR A 400 -8.46 43.61 12.90
CA THR A 400 -9.69 42.99 13.43
C THR A 400 -9.41 41.67 14.17
N SER A 401 -9.99 41.59 15.37
CA SER A 401 -10.12 40.49 16.35
C SER A 401 -10.29 39.06 15.78
N PRO A 402 -9.89 37.99 16.52
CA PRO A 402 -9.89 36.62 16.03
C PRO A 402 -11.32 36.07 15.90
N ARG A 403 -11.82 35.99 14.67
CA ARG A 403 -13.02 35.21 14.36
C ARG A 403 -12.60 33.75 14.14
N THR A 404 -13.14 32.86 14.94
CA THR A 404 -13.06 31.40 14.80
C THR A 404 -13.47 30.98 13.39
N VAL A 405 -12.49 30.62 12.55
CA VAL A 405 -12.75 29.94 11.28
C VAL A 405 -12.63 28.44 11.52
N ASN A 406 -13.73 27.83 11.96
CA ASN A 406 -13.95 26.40 11.85
C ASN A 406 -14.32 26.07 10.40
N SER A 407 -13.33 25.97 9.53
CA SER A 407 -13.45 25.26 8.25
C SER A 407 -12.06 24.97 7.70
N LEU A 408 -11.79 23.69 7.47
CA LEU A 408 -10.67 23.24 6.65
C LEU A 408 -10.88 23.80 5.23
N PRO A 409 -9.88 24.43 4.59
CA PRO A 409 -10.05 24.85 3.20
C PRO A 409 -10.23 23.62 2.30
N GLU A 410 -11.26 23.66 1.46
CA GLU A 410 -11.52 22.66 0.43
C GLU A 410 -10.40 22.59 -0.61
N PRO A 411 -10.16 21.44 -1.27
CA PRO A 411 -9.22 21.37 -2.37
C PRO A 411 -9.72 22.24 -3.53
N VAL A 412 -8.88 23.18 -3.94
CA VAL A 412 -9.17 24.17 -4.99
C VAL A 412 -9.61 23.46 -6.28
N VAL A 413 -10.86 23.73 -6.66
CA VAL A 413 -11.49 23.32 -7.91
C VAL A 413 -10.88 24.14 -9.06
N ARG A 414 -10.46 23.45 -10.12
CA ARG A 414 -10.06 24.05 -11.41
C ARG A 414 -11.17 24.96 -11.92
N GLN A 415 -10.91 26.26 -11.99
CA GLN A 415 -11.68 27.18 -12.80
C GLN A 415 -10.77 27.86 -13.82
N SER A 416 -11.29 27.92 -15.04
CA SER A 416 -10.66 28.41 -16.26
C SER A 416 -10.30 29.90 -16.18
N SER A 417 -9.20 30.21 -16.85
CA SER A 417 -8.48 31.47 -16.97
C SER A 417 -9.33 32.74 -17.13
N PRO A 418 -8.80 33.87 -16.64
CA PRO A 418 -8.80 35.12 -17.38
C PRO A 418 -7.38 35.48 -17.83
N THR A 419 -7.28 35.86 -19.11
CA THR A 419 -6.12 36.44 -19.76
C THR A 419 -5.73 37.74 -19.05
N ILE A 420 -4.47 37.86 -18.62
CA ILE A 420 -3.87 39.12 -18.19
C ILE A 420 -2.65 39.35 -19.09
N GLU A 421 -2.79 40.33 -19.99
CA GLU A 421 -1.68 40.91 -20.73
C GLU A 421 -0.90 41.85 -19.82
N GLY A 422 0.43 41.72 -19.84
CA GLY A 422 1.39 42.54 -19.09
C GLY A 422 2.80 42.37 -19.66
N PRO A 423 3.70 43.35 -19.49
CA PRO A 423 4.44 43.98 -20.59
C PRO A 423 5.67 43.21 -21.08
N THR A 424 5.95 43.43 -22.35
CA THR A 424 7.10 42.98 -23.14
C THR A 424 8.41 43.58 -22.64
N ASN A 425 9.31 42.73 -22.14
CA ASN A 425 10.76 42.88 -22.21
C ASN A 425 11.36 41.47 -22.25
N ALA A 426 11.62 40.97 -23.46
CA ALA A 426 11.66 39.53 -23.77
C ALA A 426 13.06 38.93 -24.01
N GLU A 427 14.17 39.58 -23.66
CA GLU A 427 15.50 39.11 -24.15
C GLU A 427 16.58 38.75 -23.12
N THR A 428 16.34 38.79 -21.81
CA THR A 428 17.39 38.41 -20.82
C THR A 428 16.94 37.58 -19.63
N THR A 429 15.67 37.17 -19.53
CA THR A 429 15.21 36.33 -18.42
C THR A 429 15.70 34.88 -18.59
N PRO A 430 16.46 34.32 -17.63
CA PRO A 430 16.93 32.95 -17.72
C PRO A 430 15.74 31.98 -17.71
N LYS A 431 15.69 31.08 -18.69
CA LYS A 431 14.63 30.06 -18.77
C LYS A 431 14.71 29.04 -17.62
N VAL A 432 15.87 28.92 -16.99
CA VAL A 432 16.16 27.99 -15.89
C VAL A 432 16.27 28.74 -14.57
N MET A 433 15.56 28.27 -13.55
CA MET A 433 15.70 28.72 -12.17
C MET A 433 16.27 27.58 -11.32
N TYR A 434 17.30 27.85 -10.54
CA TYR A 434 17.89 26.92 -9.59
C TYR A 434 17.44 27.26 -8.17
N PHE A 435 16.90 26.26 -7.46
CA PHE A 435 16.52 26.37 -6.06
C PHE A 435 17.25 25.29 -5.25
N ALA A 436 18.13 25.71 -4.35
CA ALA A 436 19.00 24.82 -3.59
C ALA A 436 18.24 24.19 -2.41
N GLY A 437 17.47 24.99 -1.68
CA GLY A 437 16.78 24.60 -0.46
C GLY A 437 17.69 24.53 0.76
N CYS A 438 17.07 24.51 1.95
CA CYS A 438 17.77 24.65 3.22
C CYS A 438 18.89 23.63 3.48
N MET A 439 18.66 22.35 3.14
CA MET A 439 19.67 21.30 3.38
C MET A 439 20.89 21.46 2.48
N THR A 440 20.71 21.94 1.25
CA THR A 440 21.82 22.21 0.31
C THR A 440 22.62 23.44 0.75
N HIS A 441 21.97 24.47 1.30
CA HIS A 441 22.67 25.60 1.92
C HIS A 441 23.55 25.19 3.11
N LEU A 442 23.12 24.19 3.89
CA LEU A 442 23.96 23.58 4.93
C LEU A 442 25.08 22.68 4.39
N THR A 443 25.15 22.46 3.07
CA THR A 443 26.15 21.63 2.37
C THR A 443 26.66 22.34 1.12
N PRO A 444 27.38 23.48 1.26
CA PRO A 444 27.71 24.40 0.15
C PRO A 444 28.58 23.77 -0.95
N ARG A 445 29.22 22.63 -0.68
CA ARG A 445 29.94 21.82 -1.69
C ARG A 445 29.03 21.39 -2.85
N ILE A 446 27.75 21.11 -2.57
CA ILE A 446 26.76 20.76 -3.59
C ILE A 446 26.48 21.97 -4.48
N ILE A 447 26.25 23.16 -3.90
CA ILE A 447 26.03 24.40 -4.65
C ILE A 447 27.19 24.65 -5.62
N LYS A 448 28.43 24.66 -5.11
CA LYS A 448 29.63 24.86 -5.94
C LYS A 448 29.72 23.87 -7.09
N SER A 449 29.34 22.61 -6.86
CA SER A 449 29.40 21.56 -7.88
C SER A 449 28.31 21.71 -8.94
N VAL A 450 27.09 22.06 -8.53
CA VAL A 450 25.98 22.36 -9.45
C VAL A 450 26.32 23.58 -10.31
N GLU A 451 26.85 24.66 -9.72
CA GLU A 451 27.28 25.84 -10.47
C GLU A 451 28.41 25.52 -11.45
N LYS A 452 29.37 24.68 -11.05
CA LYS A 452 30.45 24.21 -11.94
C LYS A 452 29.89 23.43 -13.13
N VAL A 453 28.92 22.54 -12.91
CA VAL A 453 28.23 21.81 -13.98
C VAL A 453 27.48 22.78 -14.90
N PHE A 454 26.74 23.74 -14.36
CA PHE A 454 26.00 24.72 -15.16
C PHE A 454 26.93 25.60 -15.99
N LYS A 455 28.06 26.03 -15.42
CA LYS A 455 29.08 26.80 -16.14
C LYS A 455 29.70 25.98 -17.29
N SER A 456 30.05 24.73 -17.04
CA SER A 456 30.62 23.83 -18.07
C SER A 456 29.64 23.57 -19.21
N ALA A 457 28.35 23.43 -18.91
CA ALA A 457 27.30 23.24 -19.91
C ALA A 457 26.73 24.54 -20.54
N GLY A 458 27.26 25.72 -20.17
CA GLY A 458 26.77 27.01 -20.69
C GLY A 458 25.32 27.34 -20.32
N VAL A 459 24.83 26.85 -19.18
CA VAL A 459 23.44 27.07 -18.73
C VAL A 459 23.29 28.49 -18.20
N ASN A 460 22.39 29.28 -18.80
CA ASN A 460 21.94 30.55 -18.24
C ASN A 460 20.83 30.29 -17.20
N TYR A 461 21.08 30.59 -15.92
CA TYR A 461 20.16 30.31 -14.83
C TYR A 461 20.06 31.45 -13.80
N THR A 462 18.91 31.56 -13.14
CA THR A 462 18.72 32.40 -11.94
C THR A 462 18.78 31.53 -10.69
N PHE A 463 19.60 31.89 -9.70
CA PHE A 463 19.65 31.19 -8.41
C PHE A 463 18.63 31.82 -7.44
N ALA A 464 17.47 31.17 -7.27
CA ALA A 464 16.30 31.71 -6.58
C ALA A 464 16.54 32.03 -5.10
N ASP A 465 17.27 31.18 -4.39
CA ASP A 465 17.46 31.25 -2.94
C ASP A 465 18.93 31.46 -2.55
N ARG A 466 19.73 32.13 -3.41
CA ARG A 466 21.15 32.41 -3.17
C ARG A 466 21.39 33.17 -1.87
N ASP A 467 20.68 34.27 -1.67
CA ASP A 467 20.86 35.20 -0.54
C ASP A 467 19.86 34.92 0.61
N GLY A 468 19.43 33.67 0.72
CA GLY A 468 18.34 33.25 1.59
C GLY A 468 17.00 33.24 0.85
N GLY A 469 16.16 32.26 1.20
CA GLY A 469 14.90 32.05 0.51
C GLY A 469 13.86 31.39 1.39
N ILE A 470 12.61 31.43 0.91
CA ILE A 470 11.48 30.79 1.57
C ILE A 470 11.70 29.27 1.53
N CYS A 471 11.56 28.61 2.68
CA CYS A 471 11.65 27.15 2.77
C CYS A 471 10.66 26.49 1.80
N CYS A 472 10.97 25.29 1.29
CA CYS A 472 10.03 24.56 0.43
C CYS A 472 8.71 24.17 1.13
N GLY A 473 8.60 24.25 2.46
CA GLY A 473 7.41 23.91 3.24
C GLY A 473 7.33 22.43 3.67
N ARG A 474 8.18 21.55 3.13
CA ARG A 474 8.15 20.10 3.41
C ARG A 474 8.35 19.73 4.89
N PRO A 475 9.26 20.36 5.67
CA PRO A 475 9.39 20.06 7.09
C PRO A 475 8.11 20.35 7.89
N LEU A 476 7.42 21.46 7.58
CA LEU A 476 6.14 21.83 8.20
C LEU A 476 5.06 20.80 7.86
N MET A 477 4.98 20.40 6.58
CA MET A 477 4.04 19.37 6.12
C MET A 477 4.28 18.02 6.79
N LEU A 478 5.54 17.60 6.92
CA LEU A 478 5.91 16.36 7.61
C LEU A 478 5.56 16.42 9.10
N ALA A 479 5.70 17.59 9.73
CA ALA A 479 5.32 17.82 11.12
C ALA A 479 3.79 17.91 11.32
N GLY A 480 2.98 17.91 10.26
CA GLY A 480 1.53 18.10 10.35
C GLY A 480 1.10 19.57 10.51
N LYS A 481 2.02 20.53 10.38
CA LYS A 481 1.71 21.97 10.40
C LYS A 481 1.22 22.41 9.01
N THR A 482 0.09 21.87 8.61
CA THR A 482 -0.41 21.90 7.23
C THR A 482 -0.73 23.32 6.76
N ASN A 483 -1.34 24.15 7.60
CA ASN A 483 -1.69 25.53 7.25
C ASN A 483 -0.41 26.37 6.99
N ALA A 484 0.54 26.35 7.93
CA ALA A 484 1.82 27.03 7.79
C ALA A 484 2.62 26.51 6.57
N ALA A 485 2.52 25.22 6.26
CA ALA A 485 3.12 24.66 5.06
C ALA A 485 2.49 25.28 3.80
N TYR A 486 1.17 25.39 3.71
CA TYR A 486 0.48 25.99 2.57
C TYR A 486 0.75 27.49 2.42
N GLU A 487 0.85 28.24 3.51
CA GLU A 487 1.27 29.65 3.46
C GLU A 487 2.67 29.78 2.85
N THR A 488 3.59 28.94 3.30
CA THR A 488 4.97 28.87 2.77
C THR A 488 4.97 28.51 1.28
N ILE A 489 4.20 27.48 0.89
CA ILE A 489 4.06 27.04 -0.51
C ILE A 489 3.49 28.17 -1.38
N SER A 490 2.44 28.85 -0.92
CA SER A 490 1.77 29.92 -1.67
C SER A 490 2.71 31.09 -1.94
N ALA A 491 3.45 31.54 -0.92
CA ALA A 491 4.42 32.62 -1.06
C ALA A 491 5.54 32.25 -2.05
N ASN A 492 6.08 31.04 -1.93
CA ASN A 492 7.15 30.56 -2.80
C ASN A 492 6.65 30.31 -4.25
N ARG A 493 5.41 29.81 -4.41
CA ARG A 493 4.76 29.66 -5.72
C ARG A 493 4.60 30.99 -6.43
N LYS A 494 4.17 32.04 -5.73
CA LYS A 494 4.01 33.39 -6.30
C LYS A 494 5.35 33.93 -6.83
N MET A 495 6.43 33.74 -6.08
CA MET A 495 7.79 34.12 -6.48
C MET A 495 8.20 33.39 -7.78
N ILE A 496 8.02 32.07 -7.83
CA ILE A 496 8.46 31.26 -8.98
C ILE A 496 7.66 31.61 -10.23
N LEU A 497 6.33 31.70 -10.15
CA LEU A 497 5.49 32.08 -11.29
C LEU A 497 5.79 33.50 -11.77
N GLY A 498 6.05 34.44 -10.85
CA GLY A 498 6.43 35.81 -11.16
C GLY A 498 7.81 35.95 -11.84
N SER A 499 8.68 34.94 -11.74
CA SER A 499 10.01 34.98 -12.36
C SER A 499 10.01 34.76 -13.87
N GLY A 500 8.92 34.20 -14.43
CA GLY A 500 8.85 33.81 -15.84
C GLY A 500 9.72 32.60 -16.22
N CYS A 501 10.28 31.86 -15.25
CA CYS A 501 11.07 30.66 -15.52
C CYS A 501 10.21 29.55 -16.17
N ARG A 502 10.83 28.75 -17.04
CA ARG A 502 10.18 27.58 -17.68
C ARG A 502 10.62 26.26 -17.07
N THR A 503 11.82 26.22 -16.49
CA THR A 503 12.39 25.03 -15.85
C THR A 503 12.88 25.38 -14.45
N LEU A 504 12.39 24.66 -13.44
CA LEU A 504 12.85 24.75 -12.05
C LEU A 504 13.72 23.55 -11.71
N VAL A 505 15.00 23.78 -11.40
CA VAL A 505 15.98 22.76 -11.03
C VAL A 505 16.21 22.75 -9.53
N LEU A 506 16.09 21.58 -8.90
CA LEU A 506 16.18 21.39 -7.45
C LEU A 506 17.32 20.43 -7.11
N SER A 507 18.18 20.79 -6.14
CA SER A 507 19.29 19.92 -5.68
C SER A 507 18.97 19.08 -4.44
N CYS A 508 17.78 19.27 -3.84
CA CYS A 508 17.35 18.53 -2.66
C CYS A 508 16.10 17.68 -2.97
N PRO A 509 16.11 16.36 -2.75
CA PRO A 509 14.95 15.49 -2.93
C PRO A 509 13.73 15.86 -2.09
N ILE A 510 13.97 16.41 -0.90
CA ILE A 510 12.91 16.83 0.04
C ILE A 510 12.13 18.01 -0.57
N CYS A 511 12.85 18.94 -1.21
CA CYS A 511 12.25 20.03 -1.97
C CYS A 511 11.55 19.45 -3.20
N TYR A 512 12.26 18.67 -4.02
CA TYR A 512 11.71 18.08 -5.24
C TYR A 512 10.38 17.36 -5.02
N LYS A 513 10.26 16.59 -3.93
CA LYS A 513 9.01 15.92 -3.57
C LYS A 513 7.85 16.88 -3.37
N ILE A 514 8.02 17.91 -2.53
CA ILE A 514 6.91 18.83 -2.25
C ILE A 514 6.57 19.72 -3.44
N PHE A 515 7.56 20.13 -4.23
CA PHE A 515 7.33 20.87 -5.47
C PHE A 515 6.53 20.06 -6.48
N LYS A 516 6.82 18.76 -6.59
CA LYS A 516 6.08 17.85 -7.46
C LYS A 516 4.66 17.57 -6.97
N ASP A 517 4.48 17.41 -5.67
CA ASP A 517 3.20 16.98 -5.08
C ASP A 517 2.22 18.13 -4.84
N GLU A 518 2.69 19.25 -4.28
CA GLU A 518 1.81 20.25 -3.63
C GLU A 518 1.88 21.63 -4.30
N TYR A 519 2.95 21.97 -5.02
CA TYR A 519 3.13 23.33 -5.56
C TYR A 519 2.29 23.61 -6.82
N ALA A 520 1.89 22.58 -7.57
CA ALA A 520 1.09 22.68 -8.80
C ALA A 520 1.53 23.79 -9.79
N LEU A 521 2.82 23.83 -10.14
CA LEU A 521 3.39 24.85 -11.03
C LEU A 521 3.03 24.59 -12.51
N ASP A 522 1.84 25.03 -12.93
CA ASP A 522 1.37 24.86 -14.31
C ASP A 522 2.32 25.56 -15.31
N GLY A 523 2.74 24.83 -16.35
CA GLY A 523 3.64 25.35 -17.39
C GLY A 523 5.13 25.40 -17.03
N ILE A 524 5.51 25.02 -15.80
CA ILE A 524 6.92 24.96 -15.37
C ILE A 524 7.35 23.49 -15.21
N GLU A 525 8.43 23.12 -15.88
CA GLU A 525 9.03 21.81 -15.73
C GLU A 525 9.85 21.76 -14.43
N VAL A 526 9.46 20.91 -13.49
CA VAL A 526 10.19 20.71 -12.22
C VAL A 526 11.10 19.50 -12.35
N LEU A 527 12.41 19.74 -12.28
CA LEU A 527 13.44 18.71 -12.38
C LEU A 527 14.30 18.65 -11.13
N HIS A 528 14.66 17.44 -10.73
CA HIS A 528 15.79 17.26 -9.83
C HIS A 528 17.10 17.42 -10.63
N TYR A 529 18.14 17.97 -10.02
CA TYR A 529 19.44 18.18 -10.68
C TYR A 529 20.03 16.90 -11.30
N THR A 530 19.74 15.70 -10.74
CA THR A 530 20.14 14.43 -11.38
C THR A 530 19.51 14.23 -12.75
N GLN A 531 18.25 14.63 -12.93
CA GLN A 531 17.52 14.53 -14.19
C GLN A 531 17.98 15.60 -15.16
N PHE A 532 18.13 16.84 -14.66
CA PHE A 532 18.61 17.95 -15.47
C PHE A 532 20.03 17.71 -15.99
N ILE A 533 20.96 17.23 -15.15
CA ILE A 533 22.32 16.88 -15.57
C ILE A 533 22.29 15.77 -16.63
N LYS A 534 21.44 14.76 -16.48
CA LYS A 534 21.25 13.73 -17.51
C LYS A 534 20.76 14.34 -18.84
N HIS A 535 19.83 15.31 -18.81
CA HIS A 535 19.39 16.01 -20.01
C HIS A 535 20.57 16.75 -20.68
N LEU A 536 21.42 17.43 -19.90
CA LEU A 536 22.61 18.11 -20.44
C LEU A 536 23.61 17.15 -21.09
N VAL A 537 23.76 15.95 -20.53
CA VAL A 537 24.60 14.89 -21.11
C VAL A 537 24.01 14.38 -22.43
N ASP A 538 22.72 14.06 -22.45
CA ASP A 538 22.04 13.58 -23.66
C ASP A 538 22.04 14.61 -24.80
N GLU A 539 21.92 15.90 -24.46
CA GLU A 539 22.00 17.02 -25.41
C GLU A 539 23.43 17.30 -25.88
N GLY A 540 24.43 16.60 -25.37
CA GLY A 540 25.84 16.80 -25.70
C GLY A 540 26.45 18.10 -25.14
N LYS A 541 25.71 18.83 -24.30
CA LYS A 541 26.16 20.07 -23.65
C LYS A 541 27.15 19.81 -22.51
N LEU A 542 27.07 18.63 -21.90
CA LEU A 542 27.97 18.20 -20.85
C LEU A 542 28.71 16.92 -21.29
N LYS A 543 30.03 17.02 -21.50
CA LYS A 543 30.87 15.86 -21.82
C LYS A 543 31.46 15.32 -20.53
N LEU A 544 31.40 14.00 -20.36
CA LEU A 544 31.90 13.31 -19.17
C LEU A 544 33.12 12.48 -19.53
N THR A 545 34.11 12.50 -18.65
CA THR A 545 35.31 11.65 -18.73
C THR A 545 35.10 10.38 -17.91
N ALA A 546 35.36 9.23 -18.53
CA ALA A 546 35.28 7.94 -17.86
C ALA A 546 36.40 7.78 -16.83
N GLY A 547 36.12 7.06 -15.75
CA GLY A 547 37.07 6.65 -14.73
C GLY A 547 36.78 5.24 -14.24
N ASP A 548 37.71 4.68 -13.46
CA ASP A 548 37.63 3.31 -12.97
C ASP A 548 37.16 3.18 -11.51
N GLU A 549 36.81 4.31 -10.88
CA GLU A 549 36.41 4.38 -9.47
C GLU A 549 35.19 3.47 -9.19
N ARG A 550 35.28 2.64 -8.15
CA ARG A 550 34.17 1.79 -7.71
C ARG A 550 33.15 2.60 -6.93
N ILE A 551 32.00 2.85 -7.53
CA ILE A 551 30.95 3.71 -6.99
C ILE A 551 29.75 2.88 -6.57
N VAL A 552 29.26 3.05 -5.34
CA VAL A 552 27.92 2.59 -4.94
C VAL A 552 26.99 3.79 -4.88
N TYR A 553 25.79 3.66 -5.44
CA TYR A 553 24.76 4.69 -5.36
C TYR A 553 23.75 4.38 -4.25
N HIS A 554 23.54 5.33 -3.35
CA HIS A 554 22.46 5.30 -2.38
C HIS A 554 21.22 5.97 -2.95
N ASP A 555 20.11 5.23 -3.08
CA ASP A 555 18.81 5.78 -3.48
C ASP A 555 18.14 6.55 -2.33
N PRO A 556 18.05 7.90 -2.39
CA PRO A 556 17.39 8.68 -1.35
C PRO A 556 15.89 8.39 -1.34
N CYS A 557 15.28 8.32 -0.15
CA CYS A 557 13.89 7.87 -0.03
C CYS A 557 12.86 8.76 -0.75
N GLU A 558 12.99 10.09 -0.64
CA GLU A 558 12.08 11.04 -1.29
C GLU A 558 12.29 11.09 -2.82
N LEU A 559 13.54 10.92 -3.29
CA LEU A 559 13.86 10.93 -4.72
C LEU A 559 13.39 9.65 -5.42
N GLY A 560 13.78 8.50 -4.84
CA GLY A 560 13.43 7.18 -5.35
C GLY A 560 11.98 6.84 -5.08
N ARG A 561 11.63 6.46 -3.85
CA ARG A 561 10.27 5.97 -3.55
C ARG A 561 9.22 7.07 -3.65
N GLY A 562 9.58 8.30 -3.29
CA GLY A 562 8.65 9.44 -3.31
C GLY A 562 8.36 9.97 -4.72
N CYS A 563 9.36 10.00 -5.62
CA CYS A 563 9.24 10.64 -6.93
C CYS A 563 9.48 9.74 -8.14
N GLY A 564 10.01 8.52 -7.96
CA GLY A 564 10.27 7.54 -9.01
C GLY A 564 11.60 7.73 -9.75
N VAL A 565 12.51 8.57 -9.24
CA VAL A 565 13.77 8.90 -9.92
C VAL A 565 14.86 7.94 -9.45
N TYR A 566 15.19 6.97 -10.31
CA TYR A 566 16.17 5.90 -10.03
C TYR A 566 17.20 5.72 -11.15
N LYS A 567 16.77 5.91 -12.41
CA LYS A 567 17.55 5.54 -13.59
C LYS A 567 18.53 6.64 -13.97
N GLU A 568 18.07 7.89 -13.95
CA GLU A 568 18.81 9.09 -14.33
C GLU A 568 20.15 9.21 -13.61
N PRO A 569 20.24 9.12 -12.27
CA PRO A 569 21.54 9.18 -11.58
C PRO A 569 22.46 8.00 -11.95
N ARG A 570 21.92 6.79 -12.16
CA ARG A 570 22.73 5.61 -12.51
C ARG A 570 23.30 5.68 -13.93
N VAL A 571 22.52 6.20 -14.89
CA VAL A 571 23.00 6.38 -16.27
C VAL A 571 24.21 7.31 -16.29
N VAL A 572 24.13 8.45 -15.60
CA VAL A 572 25.24 9.42 -15.53
C VAL A 572 26.43 8.84 -14.77
N LEU A 573 26.21 8.24 -13.59
CA LEU A 573 27.31 7.66 -12.80
C LEU A 573 28.00 6.47 -13.51
N GLY A 574 27.26 5.70 -14.31
CA GLY A 574 27.81 4.58 -15.09
C GLY A 574 28.70 5.02 -16.25
N GLN A 575 28.64 6.29 -16.68
CA GLN A 575 29.61 6.85 -17.65
C GLN A 575 30.90 7.34 -16.98
N ILE A 576 30.85 7.59 -15.67
CA ILE A 576 31.92 8.20 -14.88
C ILE A 576 32.76 7.15 -14.13
N GLY A 577 32.14 6.03 -13.73
CA GLY A 577 32.79 5.02 -12.91
C GLY A 577 32.11 3.65 -12.94
N ASN A 578 32.72 2.71 -12.22
CA ASN A 578 32.25 1.34 -12.11
C ASN A 578 31.17 1.23 -11.02
N LEU A 579 29.90 1.19 -11.42
CA LEU A 579 28.77 1.06 -10.49
C LEU A 579 28.69 -0.34 -9.88
N VAL A 580 28.96 -0.44 -8.58
CA VAL A 580 28.74 -1.64 -7.78
C VAL A 580 27.38 -1.60 -7.09
N LYS A 581 26.74 -2.77 -6.95
CA LYS A 581 25.41 -2.87 -6.34
C LYS A 581 25.48 -2.77 -4.82
N ALA A 582 24.47 -2.16 -4.21
CA ALA A 582 24.22 -2.32 -2.78
C ALA A 582 23.46 -3.64 -2.52
N ALA A 583 23.48 -4.15 -1.29
CA ALA A 583 22.70 -5.37 -0.96
C ALA A 583 21.18 -5.18 -1.13
N LYS A 584 20.70 -3.94 -0.94
CA LYS A 584 19.35 -3.48 -1.25
C LYS A 584 19.44 -2.12 -1.91
N GLU A 585 18.93 -2.03 -3.12
CA GLU A 585 18.91 -0.83 -3.97
C GLU A 585 17.49 -0.59 -4.52
N GLY A 586 17.28 0.55 -5.20
CA GLY A 586 16.00 0.90 -5.78
C GLY A 586 14.91 1.14 -4.73
N ASP A 587 13.74 0.54 -4.92
CA ASP A 587 12.62 0.64 -3.98
C ASP A 587 12.91 -0.04 -2.63
N GLU A 588 13.83 -1.02 -2.59
CA GLU A 588 14.27 -1.72 -1.39
C GLU A 588 15.38 -1.02 -0.60
N SER A 589 15.91 0.11 -1.10
CA SER A 589 16.95 0.91 -0.41
C SER A 589 16.58 1.19 1.06
N ILE A 590 17.58 1.17 1.94
CA ILE A 590 17.43 1.43 3.38
C ILE A 590 17.46 2.95 3.62
N CYS A 591 16.61 3.47 4.51
CA CYS A 591 16.65 4.89 4.86
C CYS A 591 17.97 5.22 5.59
N CYS A 592 18.58 6.37 5.29
CA CYS A 592 19.82 6.80 5.94
C CYS A 592 19.69 7.04 7.46
N GLY A 593 18.47 7.20 8.01
CA GLY A 593 18.24 7.46 9.44
C GLY A 593 18.17 8.95 9.83
N GLY A 594 18.75 9.85 9.03
CA GLY A 594 18.74 11.29 9.28
C GLY A 594 17.37 11.96 9.19
N SER A 595 16.48 11.44 8.33
CA SER A 595 15.09 11.86 8.06
C SER A 595 14.50 13.05 8.85
N LEU A 596 14.01 14.07 8.11
CA LEU A 596 13.17 15.16 8.64
C LEU A 596 11.75 14.71 9.03
N GLY A 597 11.35 13.49 8.66
CA GLY A 597 10.03 12.95 8.94
C GLY A 597 9.84 12.53 10.40
N SER A 598 10.93 12.20 11.11
CA SER A 598 10.84 11.89 12.53
C SER A 598 11.19 13.12 13.37
N LEU A 599 10.30 13.45 14.32
CA LEU A 599 10.45 14.62 15.20
C LEU A 599 11.02 14.23 16.58
N THR A 600 10.88 12.96 16.98
CA THR A 600 11.16 12.52 18.37
C THR A 600 11.96 11.22 18.47
N LEU A 601 12.54 10.71 17.37
CA LEU A 601 13.40 9.54 17.42
C LEU A 601 14.79 9.88 17.98
N ASP A 602 15.21 9.09 18.97
CA ASP A 602 16.48 9.22 19.69
C ASP A 602 17.71 9.09 18.77
N SER A 603 18.79 9.78 19.13
CA SER A 603 20.03 9.80 18.35
C SER A 603 20.69 8.43 18.25
N ARG A 604 20.68 7.60 19.32
CA ARG A 604 21.21 6.22 19.24
C ARG A 604 20.39 5.36 18.29
N ASP A 605 19.07 5.56 18.28
CA ASP A 605 18.20 4.83 17.38
C ASP A 605 18.44 5.21 15.92
N ARG A 606 18.67 6.50 15.65
CA ARG A 606 19.09 6.99 14.33
C ARG A 606 20.44 6.42 13.92
N ALA A 607 21.44 6.44 14.80
CA ALA A 607 22.77 5.89 14.53
C ALA A 607 22.70 4.41 14.12
N LYS A 608 21.90 3.58 14.81
CA LYS A 608 21.71 2.17 14.42
C LYS A 608 21.06 2.00 13.04
N ILE A 609 20.17 2.90 12.65
CA ILE A 609 19.60 2.90 11.30
C ILE A 609 20.66 3.27 10.27
N THR A 610 21.46 4.31 10.57
CA THR A 610 22.58 4.73 9.72
C THR A 610 23.60 3.61 9.54
N GLU A 611 24.05 2.96 10.62
CA GLU A 611 24.96 1.80 10.59
C GLU A 611 24.41 0.69 9.68
N SER A 612 23.12 0.36 9.82
CA SER A 612 22.44 -0.63 8.98
C SER A 612 22.42 -0.24 7.50
N SER A 613 22.21 1.04 7.20
CA SER A 613 22.25 1.58 5.83
C SER A 613 23.66 1.62 5.25
N VAL A 614 24.67 1.98 6.03
CA VAL A 614 26.08 1.99 5.61
C VAL A 614 26.55 0.56 5.34
N GLY A 615 26.26 -0.39 6.24
CA GLY A 615 26.58 -1.80 6.03
C GLY A 615 25.98 -2.38 4.74
N ASN A 616 24.78 -1.93 4.35
CA ASN A 616 24.16 -2.29 3.08
C ASN A 616 24.89 -1.74 1.83
N LEU A 617 25.49 -0.56 1.95
CA LEU A 617 26.23 0.10 0.86
C LEU A 617 27.66 -0.44 0.72
N LEU A 618 28.27 -0.90 1.83
CA LEU A 618 29.65 -1.38 1.85
C LEU A 618 29.84 -2.84 1.40
N VAL A 619 28.76 -3.60 1.18
CA VAL A 619 28.82 -5.06 0.88
C VAL A 619 29.76 -5.42 -0.27
N ASN A 620 29.83 -4.57 -1.30
CA ASN A 620 30.68 -4.78 -2.46
C ASN A 620 31.88 -3.83 -2.49
N ASN A 621 32.47 -3.50 -1.33
CA ASN A 621 33.72 -2.74 -1.19
C ASN A 621 33.84 -1.54 -2.16
N PRO A 622 32.90 -0.57 -2.14
CA PRO A 622 33.00 0.63 -2.94
C PRO A 622 34.14 1.52 -2.44
N GLN A 623 34.74 2.29 -3.35
CA GLN A 623 35.67 3.37 -3.00
C GLN A 623 34.90 4.65 -2.63
N THR A 624 33.76 4.87 -3.30
CA THR A 624 32.92 6.05 -3.09
C THR A 624 31.43 5.68 -2.97
N ILE A 625 30.79 6.20 -1.94
CA ILE A 625 29.34 6.23 -1.77
C ILE A 625 28.81 7.54 -2.35
N VAL A 626 27.98 7.44 -3.38
CA VAL A 626 27.32 8.59 -4.00
C VAL A 626 25.86 8.64 -3.59
N THR A 627 25.38 9.82 -3.20
CA THR A 627 23.96 10.08 -2.93
C THR A 627 23.54 11.37 -3.61
N ALA A 628 22.27 11.49 -4.00
CA ALA A 628 21.73 12.72 -4.57
C ALA A 628 20.84 13.46 -3.55
N CYS A 629 21.28 13.51 -2.29
CA CYS A 629 20.49 14.08 -1.20
C CYS A 629 21.42 14.70 -0.14
N PRO A 630 21.33 16.00 0.13
CA PRO A 630 22.19 16.68 1.10
C PRO A 630 22.07 16.10 2.52
N LEU A 631 20.86 15.69 2.92
CA LEU A 631 20.65 15.07 4.24
C LEU A 631 21.31 13.70 4.34
N CYS A 632 21.22 12.88 3.29
CA CYS A 632 21.89 11.58 3.26
C CYS A 632 23.41 11.75 3.25
N LEU A 633 23.92 12.71 2.47
CA LEU A 633 25.35 13.05 2.43
C LEU A 633 25.86 13.36 3.85
N LYS A 634 25.25 14.33 4.52
CA LYS A 634 25.62 14.69 5.90
C LYS A 634 25.56 13.48 6.85
N THR A 635 24.49 12.68 6.77
CA THR A 635 24.29 11.53 7.65
C THR A 635 25.37 10.46 7.45
N PHE A 636 25.77 10.19 6.20
CA PHE A 636 26.78 9.16 5.92
C PHE A 636 28.21 9.65 6.15
N SER A 637 28.51 10.92 5.89
CA SER A 637 29.85 11.48 6.10
C SER A 637 30.34 11.35 7.54
N GLU A 638 29.43 11.27 8.52
CA GLU A 638 29.75 11.09 9.95
C GLU A 638 29.84 9.61 10.38
N SER A 639 29.50 8.64 9.52
CA SER A 639 29.29 7.24 9.89
C SER A 639 30.00 6.21 9.01
N VAL A 640 30.69 6.64 7.96
CA VAL A 640 31.42 5.78 7.02
C VAL A 640 32.91 5.75 7.41
N PRO A 641 33.62 4.61 7.23
CA PRO A 641 35.06 4.54 7.47
C PRO A 641 35.84 5.56 6.63
N GLU A 642 36.93 6.10 7.16
CA GLU A 642 37.76 7.11 6.48
C GLU A 642 38.33 6.65 5.13
N THR A 643 38.42 5.34 4.91
CA THR A 643 38.88 4.73 3.65
C THR A 643 37.88 4.86 2.49
N VAL A 644 36.62 5.20 2.76
CA VAL A 644 35.55 5.29 1.76
C VAL A 644 35.03 6.71 1.70
N LYS A 645 35.02 7.31 0.51
CA LYS A 645 34.55 8.69 0.32
C LYS A 645 33.03 8.72 0.28
N VAL A 646 32.42 9.76 0.83
CA VAL A 646 30.99 10.05 0.66
C VAL A 646 30.87 11.35 -0.13
N GLN A 647 30.16 11.30 -1.27
CA GLN A 647 30.04 12.43 -2.19
C GLN A 647 28.60 12.63 -2.64
N ASP A 648 28.28 13.88 -2.93
CA ASP A 648 27.08 14.20 -3.70
C ASP A 648 27.20 13.76 -5.16
N PHE A 649 26.06 13.52 -5.81
CA PHE A 649 25.99 13.26 -7.24
C PHE A 649 26.65 14.37 -8.07
N ALA A 650 26.35 15.65 -7.81
CA ALA A 650 26.96 16.75 -8.58
C ALA A 650 28.45 16.89 -8.29
N GLU A 651 28.90 16.63 -7.06
CA GLU A 651 30.34 16.62 -6.76
C GLU A 651 31.07 15.59 -7.62
N THR A 652 30.51 14.38 -7.69
CA THR A 652 31.07 13.29 -8.50
C THR A 652 31.09 13.67 -9.97
N VAL A 653 29.98 14.16 -10.52
CA VAL A 653 29.90 14.62 -11.92
C VAL A 653 30.91 15.73 -12.21
N SER A 654 31.00 16.72 -11.32
CA SER A 654 31.84 17.91 -11.52
C SER A 654 33.36 17.63 -11.54
N ARG A 655 33.79 16.47 -11.03
CA ARG A 655 35.20 16.01 -11.10
C ARG A 655 35.56 15.44 -12.47
N HIS A 656 34.57 15.12 -13.30
CA HIS A 656 34.72 14.42 -14.56
C HIS A 656 34.29 15.25 -15.79
N LEU A 657 34.20 16.58 -15.63
CA LEU A 657 33.86 17.53 -16.70
C LEU A 657 35.06 17.99 -17.51
#